data_AF-A0A8X6FTF0-F1
#
_entry.id   AF-A0A8X6FTF0-F1
#
_cell.length_a   1.000
_cell.length_b   1.000
_cell.length_c   1.000
_cell.angle_alpha   90.00
_cell.angle_beta   90.00
_cell.angle_gamma   90.00
#
_symmetry.space_group_name_H-M   'P 1'
#
loop_
_entity.id
_entity.type
_entity.pdbx_description
1 polymer ?
#
loop_
_entity_poly.entity_id
_entity_poly.type
_entity_poly.pdbx_seq_one_letter_code
_entity_poly.pdbx_strand_id
1 'polypeptide(L)'
;MEFYLQECKHNLKNASESSKIQIVLGNESCDLDSAISSLVMAYFIFKVQKNADIVIPVLNVKRKELAVRTEVVFFLEETSINISDVICIDEIDLKALHEKGKLSVVLVDHNTLSTEQSYLDSRVIQIVDHHEIDNPDKIKKLNSKIEPVGSCCTLVAEEILNSNPAIMDPQIAMLLYGTIVLDTICLNETAQRVTEKDRKMVEKLETYLSGISRNEVFDTLQKVKFDVSKLTPVQLLYKDTKLISDNSTSIALVSFPTLIQDVLQEASFLDALDDMASSKNLNSIIILGLKVAEGQSVVRRQIAVYDRNPSSLEKISKYLQKLDNPSLALRQLPLCGFPLMLFEQGNTALTRKFVLPAMQNYLKFDQSDNSKLINSHNNCENEISKNTDAVDSYEIEEFPDEIIPTYQAEPVDFPDSPDHSRLLEISVQSPGQVCLISEDDLELKKDVMVSEGTGTLKRIAVNPKVLESQFIEDDQRSLSSLSNRSDAFSQSEDIILDDDAATIEDLDDNSDCDSDLDSPLSDPIPEMSAAEEFEEERSWKSCNVNGEDRKIDMKVIEPYRKVLSHGGYQGDGNAIIIFSACYLPDRSRKDYEYVMDNLFLYVIVTLDELVAEDYILIYLHGATERSNMPSFGWLKRCYQMIDRRLRKNLKGLYLVHPTFWLKTIVIMTRPFISSKFTRKLKFVYSLKELSNLVTLDYVCIPDKVKQFDEDLFPD
;
A
#
# COMPACT_ATOMS: atom_id res chain seq x y z
N MET A 1 -9.56 28.39 -19.07
CA MET A 1 -8.20 27.83 -19.15
C MET A 1 -7.73 27.53 -20.58
N GLU A 2 -8.55 26.88 -21.42
CA GLU A 2 -8.14 26.39 -22.76
C GLU A 2 -7.48 27.44 -23.66
N PHE A 3 -8.11 28.61 -23.84
CA PHE A 3 -7.55 29.68 -24.67
C PHE A 3 -6.14 30.09 -24.22
N TYR A 4 -5.90 30.13 -22.90
CA TYR A 4 -4.59 30.46 -22.35
C TYR A 4 -3.54 29.39 -22.69
N LEU A 5 -3.90 28.09 -22.63
CA LEU A 5 -2.98 27.02 -22.99
C LEU A 5 -2.64 27.02 -24.50
N GLN A 6 -3.63 27.28 -25.34
CA GLN A 6 -3.43 27.47 -26.79
C GLN A 6 -2.53 28.68 -27.08
N GLU A 7 -2.75 29.79 -26.38
CA GLU A 7 -1.91 30.97 -26.43
C GLU A 7 -0.48 30.68 -25.97
N CYS A 8 -0.28 29.88 -24.91
CA CYS A 8 1.04 29.43 -24.47
C CYS A 8 1.76 28.67 -25.58
N LYS A 9 1.10 27.73 -26.26
CA LYS A 9 1.69 26.99 -27.38
C LYS A 9 2.04 27.89 -28.56
N HIS A 10 1.16 28.83 -28.88
CA HIS A 10 1.40 29.80 -29.94
C HIS A 10 2.60 30.70 -29.61
N ASN A 11 2.63 31.25 -28.40
CA ASN A 11 3.68 32.15 -27.92
C ASN A 11 5.02 31.43 -27.77
N LEU A 12 5.04 30.16 -27.35
CA LEU A 12 6.27 29.37 -27.29
C LEU A 12 6.88 29.14 -28.67
N LYS A 13 6.04 28.85 -29.69
CA LYS A 13 6.49 28.68 -31.08
C LYS A 13 6.97 29.97 -31.73
N ASN A 14 6.35 31.09 -31.37
CA ASN A 14 6.63 32.42 -31.93
C ASN A 14 7.50 33.29 -31.02
N ALA A 15 8.07 32.72 -29.95
CA ALA A 15 8.88 33.44 -29.00
C ALA A 15 10.08 34.06 -29.73
N SER A 16 10.18 35.38 -29.67
CA SER A 16 11.31 36.10 -30.24
C SER A 16 12.58 35.81 -29.45
N GLU A 17 13.74 36.08 -30.04
CA GLU A 17 15.00 35.95 -29.31
C GLU A 17 15.07 36.84 -28.07
N SER A 18 14.26 37.89 -27.91
CA SER A 18 14.28 38.73 -26.69
C SER A 18 13.24 38.34 -25.63
N SER A 19 12.36 37.37 -25.93
CA SER A 19 11.27 36.98 -25.03
C SER A 19 11.80 36.30 -23.76
N LYS A 20 11.34 36.75 -22.59
CA LYS A 20 11.54 36.05 -21.33
C LYS A 20 10.42 35.05 -21.12
N ILE A 21 10.78 33.89 -20.59
CA ILE A 21 9.85 32.79 -20.35
C ILE A 21 9.88 32.45 -18.86
N GLN A 22 8.73 32.52 -18.24
CA GLN A 22 8.51 32.02 -16.90
C GLN A 22 7.76 30.70 -16.98
N ILE A 23 8.31 29.63 -16.42
CA ILE A 23 7.62 28.36 -16.34
C ILE A 23 7.07 28.13 -14.93
N VAL A 24 5.98 27.40 -14.84
CA VAL A 24 5.52 26.77 -13.59
C VAL A 24 5.66 25.26 -13.77
N LEU A 25 6.43 24.64 -12.90
CA LEU A 25 6.84 23.25 -13.01
C LEU A 25 6.43 22.48 -11.75
N GLY A 26 5.73 21.38 -11.93
CA GLY A 26 5.39 20.40 -10.89
C GLY A 26 6.48 19.33 -10.72
N ASN A 27 6.27 18.39 -9.80
CA ASN A 27 7.21 17.30 -9.57
C ASN A 27 7.21 16.28 -10.73
N GLU A 28 8.24 15.44 -10.83
CA GLU A 28 8.38 14.41 -11.88
C GLU A 28 7.37 13.27 -11.76
N SER A 29 6.75 13.15 -10.58
CA SER A 29 5.59 12.30 -10.39
C SER A 29 4.46 12.78 -11.30
N CYS A 30 4.26 14.07 -11.54
CA CYS A 30 3.16 14.58 -12.38
C CYS A 30 1.83 13.89 -12.05
N ASP A 31 1.58 13.70 -10.75
CA ASP A 31 0.28 13.34 -10.21
C ASP A 31 -0.72 14.50 -10.40
N LEU A 32 -1.95 14.28 -9.95
CA LEU A 32 -3.01 15.27 -10.11
C LEU A 32 -2.66 16.60 -9.44
N ASP A 33 -2.06 16.57 -8.25
CA ASP A 33 -1.68 17.79 -7.51
C ASP A 33 -0.64 18.61 -8.26
N SER A 34 0.46 17.99 -8.66
CA SER A 34 1.49 18.66 -9.46
C SER A 34 0.95 19.21 -10.77
N ALA A 35 0.12 18.44 -11.48
CA ALA A 35 -0.41 18.86 -12.76
C ALA A 35 -1.36 20.06 -12.63
N ILE A 36 -2.31 19.99 -11.71
CA ILE A 36 -3.30 21.05 -11.51
C ILE A 36 -2.66 22.29 -10.87
N SER A 37 -1.81 22.11 -9.87
CA SER A 37 -1.06 23.21 -9.26
C SER A 37 -0.26 23.97 -10.33
N SER A 38 0.39 23.27 -11.27
CA SER A 38 1.17 23.90 -12.35
C SER A 38 0.29 24.72 -13.29
N LEU A 39 -0.79 24.13 -13.79
CA LEU A 39 -1.72 24.76 -14.72
C LEU A 39 -2.38 26.00 -14.11
N VAL A 40 -2.93 25.86 -12.90
CA VAL A 40 -3.72 26.90 -12.25
C VAL A 40 -2.82 28.03 -11.73
N MET A 41 -1.65 27.72 -11.17
CA MET A 41 -0.69 28.75 -10.75
C MET A 41 -0.14 29.53 -11.96
N ALA A 42 0.18 28.87 -13.08
CA ALA A 42 0.63 29.57 -14.28
C ALA A 42 -0.45 30.52 -14.83
N TYR A 43 -1.70 30.07 -14.88
CA TYR A 43 -2.83 30.88 -15.28
C TYR A 43 -3.07 32.08 -14.35
N PHE A 44 -2.95 31.87 -13.04
CA PHE A 44 -3.02 32.94 -12.05
C PHE A 44 -1.94 33.99 -12.27
N ILE A 45 -0.67 33.57 -12.41
CA ILE A 45 0.46 34.47 -12.67
C ILE A 45 0.23 35.24 -13.96
N PHE A 46 -0.20 34.59 -15.05
CA PHE A 46 -0.53 35.22 -16.32
C PHE A 46 -1.61 36.30 -16.18
N LYS A 47 -2.64 36.07 -15.36
CA LYS A 47 -3.72 37.04 -15.15
C LYS A 47 -3.33 38.22 -14.26
N VAL A 48 -2.38 38.03 -13.35
CA VAL A 48 -1.94 39.09 -12.41
C VAL A 48 -0.76 39.90 -12.97
N GLN A 49 0.15 39.28 -13.70
CA GLN A 49 1.30 39.97 -14.29
C GLN A 49 0.85 40.87 -15.45
N LYS A 50 1.26 42.14 -15.39
CA LYS A 50 1.00 43.14 -16.44
C LYS A 50 2.14 43.27 -17.46
N ASN A 51 3.17 42.43 -17.37
CA ASN A 51 4.40 42.48 -18.19
C ASN A 51 4.45 41.40 -19.26
N ALA A 52 5.27 41.65 -20.29
CA ALA A 52 5.40 40.88 -21.54
C ALA A 52 6.12 39.52 -21.43
N ASP A 53 6.20 38.92 -20.25
CA ASP A 53 6.87 37.63 -20.04
C ASP A 53 5.88 36.49 -20.35
N ILE A 54 6.33 35.49 -21.10
CA ILE A 54 5.47 34.35 -21.48
C ILE A 54 5.43 33.39 -20.28
N VAL A 55 4.27 33.24 -19.65
CA VAL A 55 4.08 32.33 -18.51
C VAL A 55 3.52 31.01 -19.02
N ILE A 56 4.22 29.91 -18.80
CA ILE A 56 3.88 28.59 -19.37
C ILE A 56 3.78 27.55 -18.25
N PRO A 57 2.64 26.85 -18.11
CA PRO A 57 2.60 25.64 -17.29
C PRO A 57 3.29 24.49 -18.02
N VAL A 58 4.19 23.79 -17.33
CA VAL A 58 4.89 22.63 -17.87
C VAL A 58 4.57 21.42 -16.99
N LEU A 59 3.94 20.40 -17.58
CA LEU A 59 3.80 19.11 -16.92
C LEU A 59 5.13 18.38 -16.98
N ASN A 60 5.67 18.01 -15.82
CA ASN A 60 6.98 17.38 -15.68
C ASN A 60 6.94 15.87 -16.01
N VAL A 61 6.40 15.56 -17.18
CA VAL A 61 6.26 14.22 -17.74
C VAL A 61 6.41 14.33 -19.26
N LYS A 62 6.98 13.31 -19.89
CA LYS A 62 7.09 13.27 -21.36
C LYS A 62 5.71 13.11 -21.99
N ARG A 63 5.48 13.69 -23.17
CA ARG A 63 4.19 13.61 -23.89
C ARG A 63 3.69 12.18 -24.04
N LYS A 64 4.59 11.24 -24.39
CA LYS A 64 4.25 9.82 -24.57
C LYS A 64 3.85 9.11 -23.27
N GLU A 65 4.29 9.63 -22.13
CA GLU A 65 4.05 9.05 -20.80
C GLU A 65 2.82 9.70 -20.12
N LEU A 66 2.33 10.86 -20.59
CA LEU A 66 1.17 11.54 -19.99
C LEU A 66 -0.09 10.67 -19.96
N ALA A 67 -0.32 9.84 -20.99
CA ALA A 67 -1.51 8.98 -21.08
C ALA A 67 -1.64 8.01 -19.89
N VAL A 68 -0.53 7.62 -19.25
CA VAL A 68 -0.58 6.70 -18.10
C VAL A 68 -1.00 7.37 -16.79
N ARG A 69 -1.03 8.71 -16.77
CA ARG A 69 -1.58 9.51 -15.67
C ARG A 69 -3.07 9.65 -15.87
N THR A 70 -3.76 8.53 -15.67
CA THR A 70 -5.15 8.36 -16.10
C THR A 70 -6.09 9.33 -15.40
N GLU A 71 -5.87 9.61 -14.11
CA GLU A 71 -6.59 10.62 -13.35
C GLU A 71 -6.33 12.03 -13.88
N VAL A 72 -5.10 12.36 -14.28
CA VAL A 72 -4.75 13.67 -14.85
C VAL A 72 -5.46 13.85 -16.19
N VAL A 73 -5.31 12.88 -17.09
CA VAL A 73 -5.91 12.93 -18.42
C VAL A 73 -7.43 13.03 -18.33
N PHE A 74 -8.04 12.16 -17.54
CA PHE A 74 -9.49 12.18 -17.33
C PHE A 74 -9.98 13.50 -16.77
N PHE A 75 -9.31 14.02 -15.73
CA PHE A 75 -9.81 15.21 -15.05
C PHE A 75 -9.64 16.48 -15.90
N LEU A 76 -8.57 16.56 -16.69
CA LEU A 76 -8.42 17.62 -17.68
C LEU A 76 -9.51 17.56 -18.76
N GLU A 77 -9.79 16.38 -19.32
CA GLU A 77 -10.84 16.22 -20.33
C GLU A 77 -12.24 16.54 -19.76
N GLU A 78 -12.54 16.05 -18.56
CA GLU A 78 -13.82 16.29 -17.87
C GLU A 78 -14.03 17.80 -17.58
N THR A 79 -12.95 18.52 -17.31
CA THR A 79 -12.96 19.98 -17.13
C THR A 79 -12.78 20.75 -18.43
N SER A 80 -12.97 20.11 -19.59
CA SER A 80 -12.88 20.70 -20.95
C SER A 80 -11.49 21.17 -21.39
N ILE A 81 -10.42 20.75 -20.71
CA ILE A 81 -9.04 21.01 -21.14
C ILE A 81 -8.58 19.91 -22.08
N ASN A 82 -8.26 20.31 -23.33
CA ASN A 82 -7.71 19.37 -24.30
C ASN A 82 -6.26 18.99 -23.94
N ILE A 83 -5.99 17.70 -23.84
CA ILE A 83 -4.66 17.16 -23.55
C ILE A 83 -3.59 17.65 -24.54
N SER A 84 -3.99 17.86 -25.80
CA SER A 84 -3.10 18.39 -26.84
C SER A 84 -2.75 19.87 -26.68
N ASP A 85 -3.40 20.62 -25.77
CA ASP A 85 -3.08 22.03 -25.49
C ASP A 85 -2.12 22.19 -24.31
N VAL A 86 -2.00 21.17 -23.45
CA VAL A 86 -1.02 21.14 -22.35
C VAL A 86 0.41 21.05 -22.92
N ILE A 87 1.43 21.55 -22.22
CA ILE A 87 2.84 21.44 -22.62
C ILE A 87 3.57 20.48 -21.67
N CYS A 88 4.20 19.45 -22.24
CA CYS A 88 5.02 18.47 -21.54
C CYS A 88 6.50 18.88 -21.52
N ILE A 89 7.27 18.28 -20.62
CA ILE A 89 8.68 18.64 -20.39
C ILE A 89 9.57 18.47 -21.63
N ASP A 90 9.23 17.53 -22.52
CA ASP A 90 9.95 17.24 -23.76
C ASP A 90 9.52 18.12 -24.95
N GLU A 91 8.49 18.94 -24.79
CA GLU A 91 8.03 19.89 -25.82
C GLU A 91 8.65 21.30 -25.65
N ILE A 92 9.47 21.49 -24.63
CA ILE A 92 10.15 22.76 -24.34
C ILE A 92 11.63 22.52 -23.99
N ASP A 93 12.54 23.18 -24.71
CA ASP A 93 13.98 23.07 -24.45
C ASP A 93 14.41 24.00 -23.29
N LEU A 94 14.19 23.53 -22.07
CA LEU A 94 14.54 24.26 -20.86
C LEU A 94 16.05 24.53 -20.73
N LYS A 95 16.90 23.65 -21.26
CA LYS A 95 18.36 23.84 -21.25
C LYS A 95 18.76 25.03 -22.12
N ALA A 96 18.28 25.08 -23.36
CA ALA A 96 18.56 26.21 -24.25
C ALA A 96 18.02 27.54 -23.71
N LEU A 97 16.84 27.53 -23.07
CA LEU A 97 16.27 28.72 -22.43
C LEU A 97 17.07 29.18 -21.21
N HIS A 98 17.54 28.22 -20.41
CA HIS A 98 18.40 28.46 -19.26
C HIS A 98 19.74 29.10 -19.66
N GLU A 99 20.41 28.52 -20.66
CA GLU A 99 21.70 29.00 -21.20
C GLU A 99 21.60 30.42 -21.77
N LYS A 100 20.47 30.75 -22.41
CA LYS A 100 20.18 32.10 -22.92
C LYS A 100 19.86 33.11 -21.81
N GLY A 101 19.73 32.68 -20.56
CA GLY A 101 19.44 33.53 -19.40
C GLY A 101 18.05 34.15 -19.39
N LYS A 102 17.09 33.55 -20.10
CA LYS A 102 15.72 34.07 -20.29
C LYS A 102 14.67 33.31 -19.49
N LEU A 103 15.09 32.31 -18.72
CA LEU A 103 14.21 31.42 -17.99
C LEU A 103 14.05 31.88 -16.54
N SER A 104 12.81 31.88 -16.05
CA SER A 104 12.48 31.93 -14.62
C SER A 104 11.57 30.76 -14.29
N VAL A 105 11.75 30.17 -13.11
CA VAL A 105 11.07 28.93 -12.73
C VAL A 105 10.29 29.14 -11.43
N VAL A 106 9.02 28.78 -11.44
CA VAL A 106 8.20 28.60 -10.23
C VAL A 106 8.02 27.12 -10.01
N LEU A 107 8.37 26.63 -8.82
CA LEU A 107 8.14 25.25 -8.44
C LEU A 107 6.81 25.15 -7.69
N VAL A 108 6.02 24.15 -8.03
CA VAL A 108 4.80 23.79 -7.30
C VAL A 108 4.85 22.33 -6.91
N ASP A 109 4.30 21.99 -5.74
CA ASP A 109 4.17 20.60 -5.26
C ASP A 109 5.52 19.85 -5.11
N HIS A 110 6.61 20.61 -5.02
CA HIS A 110 7.94 20.18 -4.60
C HIS A 110 8.84 21.39 -4.34
N ASN A 111 9.88 21.20 -3.53
CA ASN A 111 10.88 22.23 -3.22
C ASN A 111 12.29 21.89 -3.71
N THR A 112 12.49 20.69 -4.30
CA THR A 112 13.79 20.20 -4.78
C THR A 112 13.67 19.60 -6.18
N LEU A 113 14.49 20.09 -7.11
CA LEU A 113 14.60 19.54 -8.46
C LEU A 113 15.43 18.25 -8.46
N SER A 114 15.11 17.33 -9.39
CA SER A 114 15.90 16.12 -9.61
C SER A 114 17.32 16.45 -10.07
N THR A 115 18.21 15.45 -9.99
CA THR A 115 19.61 15.59 -10.42
C THR A 115 19.71 16.09 -11.86
N GLU A 116 18.85 15.57 -12.74
CA GLU A 116 18.75 15.89 -14.17
C GLU A 116 18.28 17.32 -14.42
N GLN A 117 17.48 17.87 -13.50
CA GLN A 117 16.88 19.21 -13.60
C GLN A 117 17.60 20.25 -12.71
N SER A 118 18.58 19.84 -11.91
CA SER A 118 19.32 20.68 -10.97
C SER A 118 19.95 21.94 -11.58
N TYR A 119 20.25 21.93 -12.89
CA TYR A 119 20.72 23.12 -13.62
C TYR A 119 19.73 24.30 -13.58
N LEU A 120 18.44 24.04 -13.36
CA LEU A 120 17.40 25.06 -13.24
C LEU A 120 17.39 25.77 -11.88
N ASP A 121 18.11 25.26 -10.87
CA ASP A 121 18.08 25.79 -9.49
C ASP A 121 18.37 27.30 -9.42
N SER A 122 19.32 27.78 -10.21
CA SER A 122 19.70 29.20 -10.25
C SER A 122 18.64 30.11 -10.88
N ARG A 123 17.59 29.55 -11.48
CA ARG A 123 16.48 30.26 -12.11
C ARG A 123 15.17 30.15 -11.32
N VAL A 124 15.15 29.41 -10.21
CA VAL A 124 13.97 29.31 -9.34
C VAL A 124 13.74 30.66 -8.66
N ILE A 125 12.54 31.21 -8.80
CA ILE A 125 12.14 32.51 -8.24
C ILE A 125 11.06 32.40 -7.16
N GLN A 126 10.28 31.32 -7.18
CA GLN A 126 9.19 31.07 -6.23
C GLN A 126 8.98 29.57 -6.04
N ILE A 127 8.56 29.19 -4.84
CA ILE A 127 8.20 27.81 -4.48
C ILE A 127 6.84 27.84 -3.78
N VAL A 128 5.91 26.98 -4.19
CA VAL A 128 4.64 26.72 -3.49
C VAL A 128 4.52 25.22 -3.27
N ASP A 129 4.62 24.77 -2.03
CA ASP A 129 4.76 23.34 -1.74
C ASP A 129 4.15 22.97 -0.39
N HIS A 130 3.81 21.71 -0.20
CA HIS A 130 3.28 21.17 1.05
C HIS A 130 4.13 20.06 1.67
N HIS A 131 5.20 19.66 0.99
CA HIS A 131 6.16 18.67 1.48
C HIS A 131 7.14 19.25 2.51
N GLU A 132 7.86 18.34 3.20
CA GLU A 132 8.97 18.72 4.06
C GLU A 132 10.09 19.43 3.28
N ILE A 133 10.79 20.33 3.95
CA ILE A 133 11.85 21.12 3.35
C ILE A 133 13.16 20.32 3.33
N ASP A 134 13.68 20.03 2.14
CA ASP A 134 14.96 19.32 2.01
C ASP A 134 16.16 20.24 2.26
N ASN A 135 16.11 21.49 1.77
CA ASN A 135 17.21 22.46 1.86
C ASN A 135 16.74 23.83 2.39
N PRO A 136 16.74 24.03 3.72
CA PRO A 136 16.23 25.24 4.35
C PRO A 136 16.94 26.54 3.91
N ASP A 137 18.23 26.48 3.61
CA ASP A 137 19.02 27.67 3.28
C ASP A 137 18.79 28.19 1.86
N LYS A 138 18.40 27.30 0.94
CA LYS A 138 17.94 27.66 -0.41
C LYS A 138 16.59 28.39 -0.33
N ILE A 139 15.67 27.86 0.46
CA ILE A 139 14.28 28.34 0.56
C ILE A 139 14.19 29.70 1.23
N LYS A 140 15.01 29.98 2.26
CA LYS A 140 15.05 31.29 2.94
C LYS A 140 15.34 32.49 2.02
N LYS A 141 15.98 32.26 0.87
CA LYS A 141 16.35 33.32 -0.09
C LYS A 141 15.29 33.54 -1.17
N LEU A 142 14.29 32.67 -1.25
CA LEU A 142 13.26 32.66 -2.29
C LEU A 142 11.91 33.09 -1.72
N ASN A 143 11.04 33.63 -2.58
CA ASN A 143 9.65 33.84 -2.21
C ASN A 143 8.96 32.47 -2.13
N SER A 144 8.86 31.91 -0.93
CA SER A 144 8.43 30.52 -0.73
C SER A 144 7.21 30.45 0.17
N LYS A 145 6.17 29.75 -0.29
CA LYS A 145 4.98 29.40 0.49
C LYS A 145 4.98 27.89 0.70
N ILE A 146 5.50 27.46 1.84
CA ILE A 146 5.60 26.04 2.18
C ILE A 146 4.88 25.79 3.50
N GLU A 147 3.83 24.98 3.45
CA GLU A 147 2.98 24.69 4.61
C GLU A 147 2.51 23.24 4.57
N PRO A 148 2.54 22.51 5.70
CA PRO A 148 2.16 21.09 5.75
C PRO A 148 0.64 20.93 5.67
N VAL A 149 0.08 21.06 4.46
CA VAL A 149 -1.35 20.86 4.15
C VAL A 149 -1.55 19.57 3.36
N GLY A 150 -2.81 19.17 3.16
CA GLY A 150 -3.14 17.92 2.47
C GLY A 150 -2.86 17.92 0.97
N SER A 151 -2.83 19.11 0.34
CA SER A 151 -2.57 19.26 -1.10
C SER A 151 -1.94 20.62 -1.40
N CYS A 152 -1.00 20.68 -2.34
CA CYS A 152 -0.45 21.91 -2.89
C CYS A 152 -1.55 22.80 -3.52
N CYS A 153 -2.57 22.20 -4.15
CA CYS A 153 -3.74 22.93 -4.65
C CYS A 153 -4.46 23.76 -3.57
N THR A 154 -4.41 23.37 -2.29
CA THR A 154 -4.92 24.18 -1.19
C THR A 154 -4.19 25.53 -1.09
N LEU A 155 -2.86 25.52 -1.24
CA LEU A 155 -2.03 26.73 -1.18
C LEU A 155 -2.22 27.62 -2.41
N VAL A 156 -2.39 27.01 -3.59
CA VAL A 156 -2.71 27.69 -4.85
C VAL A 156 -4.08 28.36 -4.77
N ALA A 157 -5.10 27.64 -4.28
CA ALA A 157 -6.45 28.17 -4.09
C ALA A 157 -6.44 29.38 -3.14
N GLU A 158 -5.75 29.27 -2.01
CA GLU A 158 -5.60 30.36 -1.05
C GLU A 158 -4.91 31.59 -1.68
N GLU A 159 -3.88 31.39 -2.49
CA GLU A 159 -3.16 32.47 -3.17
C GLU A 159 -4.06 33.26 -4.12
N ILE A 160 -4.86 32.54 -4.93
CA ILE A 160 -5.80 33.15 -5.86
C ILE A 160 -6.88 33.93 -5.11
N LEU A 161 -7.51 33.32 -4.11
CA LEU A 161 -8.61 33.92 -3.35
C LEU A 161 -8.16 35.15 -2.55
N ASN A 162 -6.92 35.17 -2.05
CA ASN A 162 -6.39 36.31 -1.32
C ASN A 162 -5.93 37.46 -2.24
N SER A 163 -5.41 37.14 -3.43
CA SER A 163 -4.80 38.13 -4.32
C SER A 163 -5.75 38.68 -5.37
N ASN A 164 -6.45 37.80 -6.10
CA ASN A 164 -7.40 38.20 -7.14
C ASN A 164 -8.51 37.15 -7.30
N PRO A 165 -9.53 37.15 -6.41
CA PRO A 165 -10.61 36.17 -6.44
C PRO A 165 -11.41 36.16 -7.74
N ALA A 166 -11.38 37.22 -8.55
CA ALA A 166 -12.08 37.28 -9.84
C ALA A 166 -11.53 36.31 -10.90
N ILE A 167 -10.35 35.72 -10.66
CA ILE A 167 -9.79 34.66 -11.51
C ILE A 167 -10.50 33.31 -11.26
N MET A 168 -11.10 33.14 -10.08
CA MET A 168 -11.81 31.91 -9.71
C MET A 168 -13.13 31.81 -10.49
N ASP A 169 -13.15 30.91 -11.47
CA ASP A 169 -14.36 30.50 -12.19
C ASP A 169 -14.71 29.03 -11.84
N PRO A 170 -15.87 28.49 -12.27
CA PRO A 170 -16.24 27.11 -11.97
C PRO A 170 -15.25 26.06 -12.49
N GLN A 171 -14.54 26.33 -13.60
CA GLN A 171 -13.55 25.42 -14.17
C GLN A 171 -12.31 25.35 -13.25
N ILE A 172 -11.75 26.50 -12.87
CA ILE A 172 -10.62 26.59 -11.95
C ILE A 172 -10.98 26.06 -10.56
N ALA A 173 -12.19 26.39 -10.08
CA ALA A 173 -12.67 25.90 -8.80
C ALA A 173 -12.80 24.38 -8.79
N MET A 174 -13.34 23.77 -9.85
CA MET A 174 -13.44 22.31 -9.97
C MET A 174 -12.05 21.67 -9.96
N LEU A 175 -11.11 22.20 -10.75
CA LEU A 175 -9.74 21.68 -10.82
C LEU A 175 -9.07 21.65 -9.44
N LEU A 176 -9.10 22.76 -8.71
CA LEU A 176 -8.52 22.83 -7.37
C LEU A 176 -9.30 21.93 -6.39
N TYR A 177 -10.63 21.97 -6.42
CA TYR A 177 -11.51 21.23 -5.52
C TYR A 177 -11.33 19.71 -5.66
N GLY A 178 -11.42 19.17 -6.88
CA GLY A 178 -11.34 17.72 -7.09
C GLY A 178 -9.98 17.16 -6.70
N THR A 179 -8.91 17.94 -6.90
CA THR A 179 -7.55 17.57 -6.51
C THR A 179 -7.39 17.53 -4.98
N ILE A 180 -7.81 18.59 -4.28
CA ILE A 180 -7.77 18.62 -2.80
C ILE A 180 -8.62 17.48 -2.22
N VAL A 181 -9.81 17.23 -2.78
CA VAL A 181 -10.69 16.12 -2.35
C VAL A 181 -10.02 14.76 -2.57
N LEU A 182 -9.28 14.56 -3.66
CA LEU A 182 -8.55 13.31 -3.92
C LEU A 182 -7.43 13.08 -2.89
N ASP A 183 -6.55 14.06 -2.68
CA ASP A 183 -5.36 13.88 -1.83
C ASP A 183 -5.70 13.79 -0.34
N THR A 184 -6.74 14.50 0.09
CA THR A 184 -7.24 14.46 1.47
C THR A 184 -8.18 13.29 1.76
N ILE A 185 -8.42 12.40 0.78
CA ILE A 185 -9.35 11.27 0.90
C ILE A 185 -10.74 11.75 1.33
N CYS A 186 -11.30 12.68 0.55
CA CYS A 186 -12.57 13.34 0.84
C CYS A 186 -12.60 14.01 2.23
N LEU A 187 -11.52 14.71 2.60
CA LEU A 187 -11.34 15.38 3.90
C LEU A 187 -11.45 14.45 5.13
N ASN A 188 -11.13 13.17 4.97
CA ASN A 188 -11.22 12.18 6.03
C ASN A 188 -10.15 12.41 7.12
N GLU A 189 -10.59 12.75 8.34
CA GLU A 189 -9.70 13.03 9.48
C GLU A 189 -8.88 11.81 9.91
N THR A 190 -9.46 10.61 9.75
CA THR A 190 -8.79 9.36 10.15
C THR A 190 -7.61 9.01 9.24
N ALA A 191 -7.56 9.59 8.02
CA ALA A 191 -6.47 9.39 7.08
C ALA A 191 -5.20 10.19 7.44
N GLN A 192 -5.26 11.12 8.41
CA GLN A 192 -4.15 12.01 8.81
C GLN A 192 -3.53 12.82 7.65
N ARG A 193 -4.31 13.05 6.58
CA ARG A 193 -3.89 13.79 5.37
C ARG A 193 -4.61 15.12 5.18
N VAL A 194 -5.44 15.52 6.14
CA VAL A 194 -6.29 16.72 6.04
C VAL A 194 -5.94 17.71 7.12
N THR A 195 -5.92 18.99 6.77
CA THR A 195 -5.78 20.10 7.71
C THR A 195 -7.02 20.98 7.71
N GLU A 196 -7.12 21.85 8.71
CA GLU A 196 -8.18 22.86 8.79
C GLU A 196 -8.14 23.84 7.61
N LYS A 197 -6.96 24.07 7.02
CA LYS A 197 -6.83 24.93 5.83
C LYS A 197 -7.47 24.27 4.61
N ASP A 198 -7.25 22.97 4.41
CA ASP A 198 -7.87 22.20 3.33
C ASP A 198 -9.40 22.29 3.41
N ARG A 199 -9.97 22.09 4.60
CA ARG A 199 -11.42 22.20 4.85
C ARG A 199 -11.98 23.55 4.45
N LYS A 200 -11.35 24.62 4.95
CA LYS A 200 -11.76 26.00 4.63
C LYS A 200 -11.65 26.31 3.15
N MET A 201 -10.63 25.80 2.46
CA MET A 201 -10.49 26.01 1.02
C MET A 201 -11.55 25.24 0.24
N VAL A 202 -11.80 23.97 0.58
CA VAL A 202 -12.87 23.17 -0.04
C VAL A 202 -14.22 23.87 0.12
N GLU A 203 -14.59 24.31 1.33
CA GLU A 203 -15.85 25.03 1.57
C GLU A 203 -15.98 26.31 0.73
N LYS A 204 -14.87 27.05 0.56
CA LYS A 204 -14.87 28.24 -0.32
C LYS A 204 -15.02 27.87 -1.79
N LEU A 205 -14.32 26.84 -2.26
CA LEU A 205 -14.38 26.38 -3.65
C LEU A 205 -15.77 25.87 -4.01
N GLU A 206 -16.46 25.22 -3.08
CA GLU A 206 -17.85 24.76 -3.26
C GLU A 206 -18.82 25.89 -3.58
N THR A 207 -18.55 27.12 -3.14
CA THR A 207 -19.40 28.28 -3.47
C THR A 207 -19.42 28.63 -4.95
N TYR A 208 -18.42 28.17 -5.72
CA TYR A 208 -18.32 28.35 -7.17
C TYR A 208 -18.90 27.16 -7.96
N LEU A 209 -19.27 26.10 -7.26
CA LEU A 209 -19.69 24.82 -7.81
C LEU A 209 -21.17 24.58 -7.48
N SER A 210 -21.92 23.95 -8.39
CA SER A 210 -23.35 23.69 -8.16
C SER A 210 -23.71 22.26 -8.56
N GLY A 211 -24.47 21.58 -7.71
CA GLY A 211 -24.93 20.20 -7.96
C GLY A 211 -23.84 19.14 -7.93
N ILE A 212 -22.73 19.37 -7.21
CA ILE A 212 -21.59 18.46 -7.13
C ILE A 212 -21.52 17.83 -5.74
N SER A 213 -21.23 16.53 -5.70
CA SER A 213 -21.01 15.75 -4.47
C SER A 213 -19.52 15.47 -4.28
N ARG A 214 -18.98 15.77 -3.09
CA ARG A 214 -17.58 15.46 -2.73
C ARG A 214 -17.26 13.99 -2.95
N ASN A 215 -18.13 13.10 -2.49
CA ASN A 215 -17.94 11.65 -2.59
C ASN A 215 -17.94 11.18 -4.04
N GLU A 216 -18.85 11.68 -4.88
CA GLU A 216 -18.89 11.29 -6.29
C GLU A 216 -17.62 11.72 -7.04
N VAL A 217 -17.11 12.93 -6.76
CA VAL A 217 -15.84 13.41 -7.33
C VAL A 217 -14.68 12.53 -6.85
N PHE A 218 -14.61 12.27 -5.54
CA PHE A 218 -13.59 11.40 -4.95
C PHE A 218 -13.62 9.99 -5.56
N ASP A 219 -14.77 9.32 -5.54
CA ASP A 219 -14.93 7.94 -6.02
C ASP A 219 -14.61 7.83 -7.52
N THR A 220 -15.00 8.84 -8.31
CA THR A 220 -14.70 8.88 -9.74
C THR A 220 -13.21 9.02 -10.00
N LEU A 221 -12.55 10.00 -9.37
CA LEU A 221 -11.10 10.22 -9.54
C LEU A 221 -10.29 9.04 -9.00
N GLN A 222 -10.68 8.51 -7.84
CA GLN A 222 -10.08 7.33 -7.23
C GLN A 222 -10.21 6.13 -8.16
N LYS A 223 -11.39 5.87 -8.75
CA LYS A 223 -11.59 4.77 -9.70
C LYS A 223 -10.71 4.92 -10.94
N VAL A 224 -10.70 6.11 -11.54
CA VAL A 224 -9.97 6.35 -12.80
C VAL A 224 -8.45 6.30 -12.61
N LYS A 225 -7.93 6.67 -11.44
CA LYS A 225 -6.50 6.52 -11.10
C LYS A 225 -6.00 5.08 -11.32
N PHE A 226 -6.81 4.08 -10.96
CA PHE A 226 -6.48 2.66 -11.12
C PHE A 226 -7.05 2.03 -12.39
N ASP A 227 -7.90 2.75 -13.13
CA ASP A 227 -8.42 2.27 -14.41
C ASP A 227 -7.30 2.22 -15.45
N VAL A 228 -7.15 1.07 -16.08
CA VAL A 228 -6.17 0.79 -17.13
C VAL A 228 -6.83 0.37 -18.44
N SER A 229 -8.17 0.27 -18.47
CA SER A 229 -8.94 -0.29 -19.58
C SER A 229 -8.79 0.49 -20.89
N LYS A 230 -8.49 1.79 -20.80
CA LYS A 230 -8.30 2.69 -21.97
C LYS A 230 -6.84 2.76 -22.44
N LEU A 231 -5.90 2.11 -21.76
CA LEU A 231 -4.49 2.18 -22.08
C LEU A 231 -4.09 1.10 -23.08
N THR A 232 -3.25 1.47 -24.03
CA THR A 232 -2.61 0.53 -24.98
C THR A 232 -1.54 -0.30 -24.27
N PRO A 233 -1.17 -1.49 -24.77
CA PRO A 233 -0.08 -2.29 -24.22
C PRO A 233 1.24 -1.52 -24.09
N VAL A 234 1.55 -0.65 -25.05
CA VAL A 234 2.73 0.22 -25.02
C VAL A 234 2.67 1.21 -23.85
N GLN A 235 1.50 1.82 -23.60
CA GLN A 235 1.31 2.73 -22.46
C GLN A 235 1.39 1.99 -21.12
N LEU A 236 0.84 0.78 -21.04
CA LEU A 236 0.88 -0.03 -19.83
C LEU A 236 2.29 -0.32 -19.34
N LEU A 237 3.27 -0.39 -20.25
CA LEU A 237 4.68 -0.52 -19.87
C LEU A 237 5.11 0.60 -18.93
N TYR A 238 4.65 1.84 -19.13
CA TYR A 238 5.10 3.00 -18.36
C TYR A 238 4.28 3.24 -17.08
N LYS A 239 3.07 2.66 -16.95
CA LYS A 239 2.14 2.99 -15.85
C LYS A 239 2.66 2.57 -14.47
N ASP A 240 3.12 1.33 -14.32
CA ASP A 240 3.62 0.79 -13.06
C ASP A 240 5.03 0.22 -13.20
N THR A 241 5.96 1.09 -13.62
CA THR A 241 7.40 0.79 -13.70
C THR A 241 8.12 1.21 -12.43
N LYS A 242 9.00 0.34 -11.92
CA LYS A 242 10.04 0.68 -10.95
C LYS A 242 11.41 0.50 -11.58
N LEU A 243 12.25 1.52 -11.45
CA LEU A 243 13.63 1.45 -11.91
C LEU A 243 14.53 1.08 -10.73
N ILE A 244 15.42 0.14 -10.95
CA ILE A 244 16.53 -0.16 -10.07
C ILE A 244 17.81 -0.03 -10.88
N SER A 245 18.82 0.58 -10.30
CA SER A 245 20.09 0.79 -10.99
C SER A 245 21.22 0.71 -10.00
N ASP A 246 22.35 0.27 -10.51
CA ASP A 246 23.66 0.37 -9.90
C ASP A 246 24.63 0.98 -10.93
N ASN A 247 25.90 1.23 -10.56
CA ASN A 247 26.86 1.99 -11.37
C ASN A 247 27.07 1.46 -12.81
N SER A 248 26.79 0.18 -13.09
CA SER A 248 26.97 -0.44 -14.42
C SER A 248 25.70 -0.99 -15.05
N THR A 249 24.67 -1.30 -14.25
CA THR A 249 23.51 -2.08 -14.70
C THR A 249 22.22 -1.45 -14.19
N SER A 250 21.25 -1.29 -15.09
CA SER A 250 19.95 -0.69 -14.82
C SER A 250 18.82 -1.59 -15.35
N ILE A 251 17.84 -1.83 -14.49
CA ILE A 251 16.75 -2.77 -14.74
C ILE A 251 15.43 -2.07 -14.44
N ALA A 252 14.45 -2.20 -15.35
CA ALA A 252 13.08 -1.81 -15.10
C ALA A 252 12.24 -3.03 -14.68
N LEU A 253 11.44 -2.89 -13.62
CA LEU A 253 10.40 -3.85 -13.22
C LEU A 253 9.02 -3.26 -13.50
N VAL A 254 8.31 -3.87 -14.45
CA VAL A 254 7.00 -3.43 -14.94
C VAL A 254 5.92 -4.36 -14.41
N SER A 255 4.95 -3.84 -13.66
CA SER A 255 3.72 -4.61 -13.38
C SER A 255 2.74 -4.44 -14.55
N PHE A 256 2.25 -5.55 -15.10
CA PHE A 256 1.42 -5.53 -16.30
C PHE A 256 0.05 -6.19 -16.02
N PRO A 257 -1.08 -5.52 -16.32
CA PRO A 257 -2.42 -5.96 -15.89
C PRO A 257 -3.03 -7.06 -16.78
N THR A 258 -2.24 -7.65 -17.68
CA THR A 258 -2.63 -8.78 -18.52
C THR A 258 -1.45 -9.75 -18.66
N LEU A 259 -1.68 -10.93 -19.25
CA LEU A 259 -0.61 -11.88 -19.56
C LEU A 259 0.25 -11.35 -20.71
N ILE A 260 1.58 -11.48 -20.57
CA ILE A 260 2.52 -10.97 -21.57
C ILE A 260 2.33 -11.68 -22.92
N GLN A 261 2.03 -12.98 -22.91
CA GLN A 261 1.76 -13.74 -24.14
C GLN A 261 0.60 -13.17 -24.98
N ASP A 262 -0.38 -12.53 -24.34
CA ASP A 262 -1.58 -12.01 -25.01
C ASP A 262 -1.23 -10.74 -25.81
N VAL A 263 -0.20 -9.99 -25.39
CA VAL A 263 0.26 -8.75 -26.06
C VAL A 263 1.50 -8.96 -26.93
N LEU A 264 2.24 -10.05 -26.75
CA LEU A 264 3.43 -10.37 -27.56
C LEU A 264 3.13 -10.61 -29.04
N GLN A 265 1.87 -10.90 -29.38
CA GLN A 265 1.46 -11.04 -30.78
C GLN A 265 1.46 -9.70 -31.53
N GLU A 266 1.44 -8.58 -30.81
CA GLU A 266 1.53 -7.25 -31.39
C GLU A 266 2.99 -6.92 -31.69
N ALA A 267 3.36 -6.82 -32.97
CA ALA A 267 4.73 -6.48 -33.39
C ALA A 267 5.25 -5.19 -32.72
N SER A 268 4.36 -4.22 -32.49
CA SER A 268 4.67 -2.96 -31.82
C SER A 268 5.10 -3.09 -30.36
N PHE A 269 4.82 -4.23 -29.69
CA PHE A 269 5.14 -4.40 -28.28
C PHE A 269 6.64 -4.66 -28.05
N LEU A 270 7.29 -5.48 -28.90
CA LEU A 270 8.74 -5.70 -28.81
C LEU A 270 9.52 -4.43 -29.18
N ASP A 271 9.06 -3.70 -30.20
CA ASP A 271 9.63 -2.40 -30.55
C ASP A 271 9.49 -1.41 -29.38
N ALA A 272 8.36 -1.43 -28.67
CA ALA A 272 8.16 -0.59 -27.50
C ALA A 272 9.08 -0.95 -26.31
N LEU A 273 9.44 -2.23 -26.13
CA LEU A 273 10.43 -2.65 -25.14
C LEU A 273 11.82 -2.14 -25.51
N ASP A 274 12.19 -2.22 -26.80
CA ASP A 274 13.45 -1.66 -27.28
C ASP A 274 13.49 -0.14 -27.12
N ASP A 275 12.42 0.57 -27.48
CA ASP A 275 12.30 2.01 -27.29
C ASP A 275 12.38 2.42 -25.81
N MET A 276 11.75 1.65 -24.91
CA MET A 276 11.84 1.87 -23.47
C MET A 276 13.29 1.69 -22.99
N ALA A 277 13.93 0.58 -23.37
CA ALA A 277 15.31 0.28 -22.99
C ALA A 277 16.29 1.35 -23.50
N SER A 278 16.13 1.83 -24.74
CA SER A 278 16.93 2.93 -25.28
C SER A 278 16.67 4.25 -24.54
N SER A 279 15.40 4.63 -24.36
CA SER A 279 15.04 5.97 -23.87
C SER A 279 15.30 6.20 -22.39
N LYS A 280 15.35 5.13 -21.58
CA LYS A 280 15.71 5.18 -20.16
C LYS A 280 17.11 4.61 -19.87
N ASN A 281 17.90 4.32 -20.92
CA ASN A 281 19.24 3.73 -20.83
C ASN A 281 19.28 2.45 -19.98
N LEU A 282 18.30 1.56 -20.18
CA LEU A 282 18.14 0.31 -19.42
C LEU A 282 18.91 -0.82 -20.07
N ASN A 283 19.50 -1.68 -19.24
CA ASN A 283 20.10 -2.94 -19.68
C ASN A 283 19.03 -4.01 -19.89
N SER A 284 18.10 -4.12 -18.94
CA SER A 284 17.09 -5.17 -18.95
C SER A 284 15.72 -4.65 -18.50
N ILE A 285 14.65 -5.30 -18.96
CA ILE A 285 13.28 -5.04 -18.54
C ILE A 285 12.66 -6.36 -18.07
N ILE A 286 12.11 -6.36 -16.87
CA ILE A 286 11.40 -7.49 -16.27
C ILE A 286 9.92 -7.11 -16.17
N ILE A 287 9.06 -7.89 -16.82
CA ILE A 287 7.62 -7.63 -16.90
C ILE A 287 6.90 -8.71 -16.09
N LEU A 288 6.07 -8.30 -15.14
CA LEU A 288 5.25 -9.18 -14.30
C LEU A 288 3.78 -9.06 -14.73
N GLY A 289 3.33 -9.98 -15.57
CA GLY A 289 1.97 -10.04 -16.08
C GLY A 289 1.03 -10.77 -15.12
N LEU A 290 -0.20 -10.27 -15.02
CA LEU A 290 -1.25 -10.80 -14.17
C LEU A 290 -2.56 -10.87 -14.95
N LYS A 291 -3.30 -11.97 -14.85
CA LYS A 291 -4.68 -12.05 -15.32
C LYS A 291 -5.51 -12.83 -14.32
N VAL A 292 -6.63 -12.25 -13.93
CA VAL A 292 -7.66 -12.90 -13.11
C VAL A 292 -8.67 -13.50 -14.09
N ALA A 293 -8.92 -14.80 -14.03
CA ALA A 293 -9.92 -15.43 -14.89
C ALA A 293 -11.34 -15.01 -14.47
N GLU A 294 -12.21 -14.68 -15.42
CA GLU A 294 -13.59 -14.34 -15.10
C GLU A 294 -14.34 -15.58 -14.56
N GLY A 295 -14.87 -15.48 -13.34
CA GLY A 295 -15.76 -16.48 -12.74
C GLY A 295 -15.09 -17.61 -11.93
N GLN A 296 -13.76 -17.66 -11.88
CA GLN A 296 -13.00 -18.55 -11.02
C GLN A 296 -11.88 -17.69 -10.44
N SER A 297 -11.75 -17.55 -9.11
CA SER A 297 -10.74 -16.72 -8.43
C SER A 297 -9.27 -17.11 -8.73
N VAL A 298 -9.05 -17.93 -9.75
CA VAL A 298 -7.77 -18.39 -10.29
C VAL A 298 -7.02 -17.23 -10.92
N VAL A 299 -5.91 -16.88 -10.25
CA VAL A 299 -4.94 -15.91 -10.72
C VAL A 299 -3.89 -16.61 -11.58
N ARG A 300 -3.59 -16.07 -12.75
CA ARG A 300 -2.42 -16.48 -13.56
C ARG A 300 -1.39 -15.37 -13.61
N ARG A 301 -0.12 -15.74 -13.41
CA ARG A 301 1.02 -14.83 -13.48
C ARG A 301 2.06 -15.29 -14.49
N GLN A 302 2.70 -14.33 -15.13
CA GLN A 302 3.80 -14.54 -16.05
C GLN A 302 4.93 -13.57 -15.73
N ILE A 303 6.17 -14.01 -15.92
CA ILE A 303 7.35 -13.16 -15.85
C ILE A 303 8.03 -13.19 -17.22
N ALA A 304 8.30 -12.02 -17.79
CA ALA A 304 9.11 -11.90 -18.99
C ALA A 304 10.39 -11.13 -18.65
N VAL A 305 11.53 -11.60 -19.18
CA VAL A 305 12.82 -10.90 -19.12
C VAL A 305 13.18 -10.49 -20.54
N TYR A 306 13.39 -9.21 -20.76
CA TYR A 306 13.86 -8.62 -22.00
C TYR A 306 15.26 -8.06 -21.78
N ASP A 307 16.20 -8.41 -22.66
CA ASP A 307 17.55 -7.86 -22.66
C ASP A 307 18.15 -7.96 -24.08
N ARG A 308 18.92 -6.94 -24.48
CA ARG A 308 19.61 -6.90 -25.77
C ARG A 308 20.88 -7.76 -25.78
N ASN A 309 21.39 -8.12 -24.62
CA ASN A 309 22.54 -8.97 -24.45
C ASN A 309 22.08 -10.40 -24.10
N PRO A 310 22.35 -11.40 -24.96
CA PRO A 310 21.90 -12.78 -24.74
C PRO A 310 22.49 -13.40 -23.46
N SER A 311 23.73 -13.07 -23.11
CA SER A 311 24.37 -13.58 -21.89
C SER A 311 23.72 -13.00 -20.64
N SER A 312 23.36 -11.71 -20.65
CA SER A 312 22.65 -11.06 -19.55
C SER A 312 21.24 -11.60 -19.39
N LEU A 313 20.53 -11.78 -20.52
CA LEU A 313 19.19 -12.39 -20.57
C LEU A 313 19.17 -13.76 -19.87
N GLU A 314 20.12 -14.62 -20.22
CA GLU A 314 20.25 -15.94 -19.61
C GLU A 314 20.61 -15.87 -18.13
N LYS A 315 21.53 -14.99 -17.72
CA LYS A 315 21.95 -14.83 -16.31
C LYS A 315 20.77 -14.41 -15.42
N ILE A 316 20.04 -13.36 -15.81
CA ILE A 316 18.88 -12.86 -15.05
C ILE A 316 17.79 -13.93 -14.99
N SER A 317 17.51 -14.58 -16.11
CA SER A 317 16.50 -15.65 -16.19
C SER A 317 16.84 -16.83 -15.29
N LYS A 318 18.10 -17.30 -15.30
CA LYS A 318 18.59 -18.38 -14.43
C LYS A 318 18.55 -17.97 -12.96
N TYR A 319 18.92 -16.73 -12.63
CA TYR A 319 18.84 -16.21 -11.26
C TYR A 319 17.39 -16.24 -10.75
N LEU A 320 16.43 -15.74 -11.53
CA LEU A 320 15.00 -15.79 -11.17
C LEU A 320 14.47 -17.22 -11.01
N GLN A 321 14.91 -18.16 -11.84
CA GLN A 321 14.54 -19.58 -11.73
C GLN A 321 15.12 -20.26 -10.50
N LYS A 322 16.33 -19.86 -10.08
CA LYS A 322 17.03 -20.43 -8.91
C LYS A 322 16.56 -19.86 -7.57
N LEU A 323 15.71 -18.82 -7.55
CA LEU A 323 15.06 -18.38 -6.33
C LEU A 323 14.21 -19.52 -5.77
N ASP A 324 14.53 -19.99 -4.58
CA ASP A 324 13.94 -21.20 -4.00
C ASP A 324 13.30 -20.97 -2.63
N ASN A 325 13.54 -19.82 -1.97
CA ASN A 325 13.02 -19.53 -0.63
C ASN A 325 12.46 -18.11 -0.48
N PRO A 326 11.18 -17.88 -0.83
CA PRO A 326 10.26 -18.78 -1.52
C PRO A 326 10.53 -18.87 -3.03
N SER A 327 10.25 -20.04 -3.63
CA SER A 327 10.40 -20.22 -5.08
C SER A 327 9.30 -19.55 -5.90
N LEU A 328 9.68 -18.94 -7.02
CA LEU A 328 8.76 -18.45 -8.04
C LEU A 328 8.10 -19.58 -8.86
N ALA A 329 8.67 -20.80 -8.84
CA ALA A 329 8.24 -21.94 -9.65
C ALA A 329 8.08 -21.57 -11.15
N LEU A 330 9.13 -20.99 -11.73
CA LEU A 330 9.11 -20.50 -13.12
C LEU A 330 9.25 -21.64 -14.13
N ARG A 331 8.26 -21.78 -15.00
CA ARG A 331 8.30 -22.70 -16.15
C ARG A 331 8.41 -21.89 -17.45
N GLN A 332 9.51 -22.07 -18.17
CA GLN A 332 9.70 -21.37 -19.44
C GLN A 332 8.63 -21.77 -20.46
N LEU A 333 8.07 -20.78 -21.15
CA LEU A 333 7.14 -21.00 -22.24
C LEU A 333 7.90 -21.11 -23.57
N PRO A 334 7.54 -22.06 -24.45
CA PRO A 334 8.28 -22.35 -25.68
C PRO A 334 8.14 -21.24 -26.73
N LEU A 335 7.22 -20.30 -26.52
CA LEU A 335 6.86 -19.26 -27.47
C LEU A 335 7.93 -18.16 -27.61
N CYS A 336 8.95 -18.09 -26.73
CA CYS A 336 9.88 -16.97 -26.69
C CYS A 336 11.35 -17.39 -26.43
N GLY A 337 12.25 -16.78 -27.19
CA GLY A 337 13.71 -16.79 -27.01
C GLY A 337 14.28 -15.38 -27.24
N PHE A 338 15.61 -15.23 -27.30
CA PHE A 338 16.26 -13.92 -27.45
C PHE A 338 15.57 -13.02 -28.50
N PRO A 339 15.27 -11.73 -28.18
CA PRO A 339 15.70 -10.96 -27.00
C PRO A 339 14.77 -11.06 -25.76
N LEU A 340 13.81 -11.99 -25.73
CA LEU A 340 12.83 -12.11 -24.64
C LEU A 340 12.68 -13.55 -24.15
N MET A 341 12.85 -13.79 -22.85
CA MET A 341 12.48 -15.07 -22.23
C MET A 341 11.18 -14.90 -21.43
N LEU A 342 10.22 -15.80 -21.65
CA LEU A 342 8.90 -15.76 -21.00
C LEU A 342 8.70 -17.00 -20.14
N PHE A 343 8.16 -16.79 -18.94
CA PHE A 343 7.91 -17.81 -17.94
C PHE A 343 6.47 -17.74 -17.44
N GLU A 344 5.83 -18.91 -17.30
CA GLU A 344 4.66 -19.05 -16.43
C GLU A 344 5.16 -19.11 -14.98
N GLN A 345 4.53 -18.33 -14.09
CA GLN A 345 4.87 -18.31 -12.68
C GLN A 345 3.90 -19.19 -11.90
N GLY A 346 4.40 -20.32 -11.38
CA GLY A 346 3.59 -21.26 -10.61
C GLY A 346 3.17 -20.72 -9.25
N ASN A 347 4.07 -20.01 -8.55
CA ASN A 347 3.75 -19.42 -7.25
C ASN A 347 3.12 -18.03 -7.42
N THR A 348 1.81 -17.99 -7.56
CA THR A 348 1.05 -16.77 -7.89
C THR A 348 0.91 -15.78 -6.72
N ALA A 349 1.28 -16.17 -5.50
CA ALA A 349 1.32 -15.27 -4.34
C ALA A 349 2.51 -14.30 -4.37
N LEU A 350 3.59 -14.64 -5.08
CA LEU A 350 4.79 -13.81 -5.16
C LEU A 350 4.62 -12.71 -6.21
N THR A 351 4.71 -11.45 -5.79
CA THR A 351 4.48 -10.29 -6.67
C THR A 351 5.77 -9.52 -6.92
N ARG A 352 5.68 -8.34 -7.56
CA ARG A 352 6.79 -7.40 -7.67
C ARG A 352 7.42 -7.08 -6.32
N LYS A 353 6.67 -7.14 -5.20
CA LYS A 353 7.20 -6.94 -3.84
C LYS A 353 8.26 -7.97 -3.46
N PHE A 354 8.22 -9.17 -4.05
CA PHE A 354 9.24 -10.18 -3.87
C PHE A 354 10.35 -10.06 -4.94
N VAL A 355 9.98 -9.87 -6.21
CA VAL A 355 10.95 -9.82 -7.32
C VAL A 355 11.85 -8.58 -7.26
N LEU A 356 11.33 -7.42 -6.84
CA LEU A 356 12.09 -6.18 -6.74
C LEU A 356 13.29 -6.27 -5.78
N PRO A 357 13.15 -6.69 -4.50
CA PRO A 357 14.30 -6.86 -3.62
C PRO A 357 15.24 -7.97 -4.09
N ALA A 358 14.74 -9.05 -4.71
CA ALA A 358 15.59 -10.07 -5.30
C ALA A 358 16.49 -9.50 -6.41
N MET A 359 15.95 -8.65 -7.29
CA MET A 359 16.73 -7.99 -8.34
C MET A 359 17.69 -6.93 -7.80
N GLN A 360 17.33 -6.22 -6.73
CA GLN A 360 18.26 -5.32 -6.03
C GLN A 360 19.45 -6.09 -5.44
N ASN A 361 19.22 -7.31 -4.92
CA ASN A 361 20.29 -8.16 -4.45
C ASN A 361 21.16 -8.67 -5.61
N TYR A 362 20.55 -9.13 -6.71
CA TYR A 362 21.27 -9.51 -7.93
C TYR A 362 22.27 -8.42 -8.38
N LEU A 363 21.84 -7.16 -8.42
CA LEU A 363 22.71 -6.03 -8.79
C LEU A 363 23.89 -5.84 -7.83
N LYS A 364 23.69 -6.07 -6.51
CA LYS A 364 24.78 -5.96 -5.53
C LYS A 364 25.81 -7.08 -5.67
N PHE A 365 25.39 -8.29 -6.03
CA PHE A 365 26.29 -9.45 -6.11
C PHE A 365 27.15 -9.46 -7.39
N ASP A 366 26.62 -8.99 -8.52
CA ASP A 366 27.37 -8.88 -9.79
C ASP A 366 28.62 -7.96 -9.67
N GLN A 367 28.67 -7.09 -8.65
CA GLN A 367 29.87 -6.31 -8.30
C GLN A 367 31.01 -7.15 -7.71
N SER A 368 30.69 -8.19 -6.94
CA SER A 368 31.68 -8.98 -6.20
C SER A 368 32.49 -9.91 -7.12
N ASP A 369 31.90 -10.33 -8.23
CA ASP A 369 32.58 -11.14 -9.24
C ASP A 369 33.37 -10.28 -10.23
N ASN A 370 32.87 -9.10 -10.62
CA ASN A 370 33.63 -8.16 -11.45
C ASN A 370 34.85 -7.56 -10.73
N SER A 371 34.79 -7.33 -9.41
CA SER A 371 35.93 -6.85 -8.63
C SER A 371 37.03 -7.91 -8.41
N LYS A 372 36.67 -9.20 -8.40
CA LYS A 372 37.65 -10.32 -8.39
C LYS A 372 38.35 -10.49 -9.74
N LEU A 373 37.65 -10.25 -10.85
CA LEU A 373 38.23 -10.28 -12.20
C LEU A 373 39.21 -9.12 -12.47
N ILE A 374 38.93 -7.91 -11.95
CA ILE A 374 39.85 -6.76 -12.09
C ILE A 374 41.11 -6.95 -11.22
N ASN A 375 41.00 -7.60 -10.06
CA ASN A 375 42.15 -7.92 -9.21
C ASN A 375 42.97 -9.13 -9.69
N SER A 376 42.44 -9.98 -10.56
CA SER A 376 43.21 -11.07 -11.19
C SER A 376 44.00 -10.59 -12.42
N HIS A 377 43.51 -9.56 -13.14
CA HIS A 377 44.22 -8.98 -14.28
C HIS A 377 45.41 -8.07 -13.91
N ASN A 378 45.49 -7.57 -12.67
CA ASN A 378 46.64 -6.80 -12.19
C ASN A 378 47.78 -7.65 -11.59
N ASN A 379 47.65 -8.98 -11.57
CA ASN A 379 48.66 -9.89 -11.02
C ASN A 379 49.18 -10.94 -12.03
N CYS A 380 48.87 -10.79 -13.32
CA CYS A 380 49.39 -11.66 -14.40
C CYS A 380 50.02 -10.86 -15.54
N GLU A 381 50.93 -9.95 -15.20
CA GLU A 381 52.02 -9.53 -16.08
C GLU A 381 53.35 -9.83 -15.37
N ASN A 382 53.70 -11.11 -15.27
CA ASN A 382 55.06 -11.62 -15.12
C ASN A 382 55.03 -13.16 -15.15
N GLU A 383 54.98 -13.74 -16.36
CA GLU A 383 55.91 -14.80 -16.81
C GLU A 383 55.47 -15.36 -18.16
N ILE A 384 56.48 -15.59 -19.01
CA ILE A 384 56.35 -15.78 -20.46
C ILE A 384 56.44 -17.27 -20.83
N SER A 385 55.59 -17.69 -21.78
CA SER A 385 55.77 -18.77 -22.77
C SER A 385 55.88 -20.24 -22.31
N LYS A 386 54.95 -21.07 -22.81
CA LYS A 386 55.17 -22.24 -23.70
C LYS A 386 54.01 -23.25 -23.56
N ASN A 387 53.15 -23.32 -24.57
CA ASN A 387 52.84 -24.53 -25.34
C ASN A 387 51.53 -24.34 -26.12
N THR A 388 51.60 -24.72 -27.39
CA THR A 388 50.49 -24.88 -28.32
C THR A 388 49.79 -26.24 -28.10
N ASP A 389 48.54 -26.30 -28.55
CA ASP A 389 47.67 -27.46 -28.77
C ASP A 389 46.84 -27.97 -27.58
N ALA A 390 45.53 -27.63 -27.58
CA ALA A 390 44.42 -28.61 -27.59
C ALA A 390 43.05 -27.89 -27.51
N VAL A 391 42.09 -28.47 -28.23
CA VAL A 391 40.69 -28.08 -28.37
C VAL A 391 39.84 -28.78 -27.29
N ASP A 392 38.68 -28.17 -26.99
CA ASP A 392 37.47 -28.70 -26.31
C ASP A 392 37.26 -28.48 -24.80
N SER A 393 35.97 -28.25 -24.52
CA SER A 393 35.24 -28.07 -23.25
C SER A 393 35.39 -26.73 -22.52
N TYR A 394 34.41 -25.85 -22.72
CA TYR A 394 34.11 -24.80 -21.76
C TYR A 394 33.37 -25.43 -20.58
N GLU A 395 34.05 -25.54 -19.45
CA GLU A 395 33.44 -25.82 -18.15
C GLU A 395 32.52 -24.66 -17.78
N ILE A 396 31.29 -25.00 -17.43
CA ILE A 396 30.29 -24.10 -16.87
C ILE A 396 30.73 -23.83 -15.43
N GLU A 397 31.19 -22.62 -15.11
CA GLU A 397 31.48 -22.24 -13.73
C GLU A 397 30.16 -22.20 -12.94
N GLU A 398 29.96 -23.23 -12.12
CA GLU A 398 28.85 -23.36 -11.18
C GLU A 398 28.96 -22.30 -10.07
N PHE A 399 27.83 -21.68 -9.75
CA PHE A 399 27.70 -20.90 -8.53
C PHE A 399 27.91 -21.85 -7.32
N PRO A 400 28.70 -21.50 -6.31
CA PRO A 400 28.90 -22.36 -5.16
C PRO A 400 27.57 -22.61 -4.42
N ASP A 401 27.24 -23.89 -4.21
CA ASP A 401 26.00 -24.40 -3.61
C ASP A 401 25.73 -23.91 -2.17
N GLU A 402 26.69 -23.25 -1.52
CA GLU A 402 26.56 -22.74 -0.14
C GLU A 402 25.77 -21.42 -0.02
N ILE A 403 25.29 -20.82 -1.13
CA ILE A 403 24.65 -19.48 -1.14
C ILE A 403 23.20 -19.52 -1.65
N ILE A 404 22.48 -20.55 -1.27
CA ILE A 404 21.03 -20.67 -1.44
C ILE A 404 20.44 -20.66 -0.02
N PRO A 405 19.58 -19.69 0.36
CA PRO A 405 19.11 -19.58 1.74
C PRO A 405 18.19 -20.76 2.06
N THR A 406 18.67 -21.77 2.77
CA THR A 406 17.89 -22.94 3.19
C THR A 406 16.71 -22.52 4.07
N TYR A 407 15.49 -22.69 3.56
CA TYR A 407 14.30 -22.83 4.40
C TYR A 407 14.15 -24.31 4.76
N GLN A 408 14.10 -24.63 6.06
CA GLN A 408 13.85 -26.00 6.51
C GLN A 408 12.34 -26.27 6.58
N ALA A 409 11.84 -27.03 5.61
CA ALA A 409 10.64 -27.84 5.76
C ALA A 409 11.02 -29.30 5.46
N GLU A 410 10.65 -30.23 6.34
CA GLU A 410 11.00 -31.65 6.19
C GLU A 410 10.05 -32.38 5.21
N PRO A 411 10.54 -33.37 4.41
CA PRO A 411 9.77 -34.09 3.38
C PRO A 411 9.18 -35.41 3.94
N VAL A 412 8.31 -36.17 3.26
CA VAL A 412 8.66 -37.18 2.23
C VAL A 412 7.41 -37.77 1.53
N ASP A 413 7.67 -38.20 0.30
CA ASP A 413 6.99 -38.96 -0.77
C ASP A 413 5.81 -39.94 -0.53
N PHE A 414 4.98 -40.01 -1.58
CA PHE A 414 3.99 -41.07 -1.89
C PHE A 414 4.53 -42.07 -2.92
N PRO A 415 4.10 -43.35 -2.87
CA PRO A 415 3.68 -44.03 -4.09
C PRO A 415 2.35 -44.82 -4.03
N ASP A 416 1.63 -44.66 -5.14
CA ASP A 416 0.67 -45.49 -5.88
C ASP A 416 -0.64 -46.05 -5.29
N SER A 417 -1.72 -45.62 -5.96
CA SER A 417 -3.13 -45.98 -5.80
C SER A 417 -3.46 -47.43 -6.19
N PRO A 418 -4.46 -48.00 -5.51
CA PRO A 418 -5.47 -48.80 -6.20
C PRO A 418 -6.87 -48.59 -5.59
N ASP A 419 -7.97 -49.06 -6.13
CA ASP A 419 -8.45 -49.31 -7.48
C ASP A 419 -9.95 -49.63 -7.26
N HIS A 420 -10.73 -49.44 -8.31
CA HIS A 420 -11.98 -50.13 -8.57
C HIS A 420 -13.19 -49.94 -7.64
N SER A 421 -14.05 -49.06 -8.15
CA SER A 421 -15.31 -49.45 -8.80
C SER A 421 -16.53 -49.75 -7.92
N ARG A 422 -17.62 -49.04 -8.29
CA ARG A 422 -18.99 -49.51 -8.60
C ARG A 422 -19.97 -48.41 -8.17
N LEU A 423 -20.86 -47.85 -8.97
CA LEU A 423 -21.45 -48.11 -10.30
C LEU A 423 -22.06 -46.73 -10.70
N LEU A 424 -21.77 -46.13 -11.86
CA LEU A 424 -22.33 -46.36 -13.21
C LEU A 424 -23.86 -46.52 -13.31
N GLU A 425 -24.37 -45.94 -14.41
CA GLU A 425 -25.72 -45.99 -15.02
C GLU A 425 -26.56 -44.70 -14.77
N ILE A 426 -27.04 -43.91 -15.74
CA ILE A 426 -27.52 -44.13 -17.14
C ILE A 426 -27.43 -42.77 -17.91
N SER A 427 -26.57 -42.60 -18.92
CA SER A 427 -26.75 -42.72 -20.40
C SER A 427 -26.83 -41.40 -21.18
N VAL A 428 -25.95 -41.34 -22.19
CA VAL A 428 -25.84 -40.37 -23.28
C VAL A 428 -26.88 -40.64 -24.37
N GLN A 429 -27.52 -39.60 -24.92
CA GLN A 429 -27.90 -39.55 -26.34
C GLN A 429 -27.83 -38.11 -26.89
N SER A 430 -27.14 -37.96 -28.02
CA SER A 430 -27.33 -36.95 -29.08
C SER A 430 -27.27 -37.73 -30.43
N PRO A 431 -27.55 -37.19 -31.63
CA PRO A 431 -27.97 -35.83 -32.05
C PRO A 431 -29.10 -35.77 -33.13
N GLY A 432 -29.61 -34.55 -33.43
CA GLY A 432 -30.07 -34.15 -34.78
C GLY A 432 -31.55 -33.77 -34.97
N GLN A 433 -31.81 -32.55 -35.50
CA GLN A 433 -32.52 -32.21 -36.77
C GLN A 433 -33.32 -30.87 -36.72
N VAL A 434 -32.77 -29.86 -37.43
CA VAL A 434 -33.36 -28.98 -38.49
C VAL A 434 -34.79 -28.38 -38.39
N CYS A 435 -34.87 -27.14 -38.92
CA CYS A 435 -35.99 -26.28 -39.40
C CYS A 435 -36.55 -25.26 -38.39
N LEU A 436 -36.66 -23.94 -38.61
CA LEU A 436 -36.74 -22.99 -39.74
C LEU A 436 -38.00 -22.10 -39.49
N ILE A 437 -37.84 -20.77 -39.68
CA ILE A 437 -38.89 -19.75 -39.99
C ILE A 437 -39.70 -19.26 -38.76
N SER A 438 -40.02 -17.98 -38.54
CA SER A 438 -40.11 -16.76 -39.37
C SER A 438 -39.86 -15.47 -38.58
N GLU A 439 -39.46 -14.43 -39.31
CA GLU A 439 -39.56 -12.99 -39.02
C GLU A 439 -41.01 -12.48 -39.00
N ASP A 440 -41.20 -11.30 -38.39
CA ASP A 440 -42.19 -10.22 -38.64
C ASP A 440 -42.28 -9.43 -37.30
N ASP A 441 -42.19 -8.10 -37.19
CA ASP A 441 -42.51 -7.03 -38.13
C ASP A 441 -41.71 -5.73 -37.79
N LEU A 442 -41.37 -5.00 -38.85
CA LEU A 442 -40.99 -3.58 -38.89
C LEU A 442 -42.25 -2.69 -38.64
N GLU A 443 -42.20 -1.39 -38.31
CA GLU A 443 -41.91 -0.28 -39.24
C GLU A 443 -42.15 1.12 -38.59
N LEU A 444 -41.20 2.04 -38.85
CA LEU A 444 -41.36 3.43 -39.38
C LEU A 444 -42.07 4.54 -38.55
N LYS A 445 -41.85 5.87 -38.70
CA LYS A 445 -40.96 6.78 -39.49
C LYS A 445 -41.20 8.25 -39.02
N LYS A 446 -40.16 9.11 -39.20
CA LYS A 446 -40.15 10.52 -39.74
C LYS A 446 -41.00 11.62 -39.08
N ASP A 447 -40.71 12.94 -39.12
CA ASP A 447 -39.69 13.89 -39.62
C ASP A 447 -39.91 15.18 -38.75
N VAL A 448 -38.99 16.15 -38.53
CA VAL A 448 -38.81 17.40 -39.32
C VAL A 448 -37.84 18.35 -38.55
N MET A 449 -36.98 19.06 -39.28
CA MET A 449 -36.06 20.15 -38.86
C MET A 449 -36.74 21.53 -38.70
N VAL A 450 -36.25 22.43 -37.81
CA VAL A 450 -35.92 23.86 -38.04
C VAL A 450 -35.03 24.39 -36.87
N SER A 451 -34.08 25.27 -37.21
CA SER A 451 -33.03 25.95 -36.42
C SER A 451 -33.48 27.11 -35.51
N GLU A 452 -32.80 27.33 -34.37
CA GLU A 452 -32.07 28.57 -34.00
C GLU A 452 -31.40 28.43 -32.61
N GLY A 453 -30.23 29.04 -32.45
CA GLY A 453 -29.29 28.78 -31.35
C GLY A 453 -29.50 29.62 -30.09
N THR A 454 -29.20 28.99 -28.95
CA THR A 454 -28.56 29.59 -27.76
C THR A 454 -27.80 28.48 -27.05
N GLY A 455 -26.51 28.70 -26.80
CA GLY A 455 -25.62 27.71 -26.18
C GLY A 455 -25.89 27.60 -24.68
N THR A 456 -26.61 26.56 -24.29
CA THR A 456 -26.77 26.14 -22.89
C THR A 456 -25.96 24.87 -22.70
N LEU A 457 -25.01 24.89 -21.76
CA LEU A 457 -24.24 23.72 -21.32
C LEU A 457 -25.22 22.58 -20.98
N LYS A 458 -24.98 21.41 -21.59
CA LYS A 458 -25.88 20.25 -21.51
C LYS A 458 -25.92 19.70 -20.09
N ARG A 459 -27.16 19.59 -19.61
CA ARG A 459 -27.64 18.87 -18.44
C ARG A 459 -27.11 17.44 -18.42
N ILE A 460 -26.47 17.07 -17.31
CA ILE A 460 -26.08 15.69 -17.00
C ILE A 460 -27.35 14.86 -16.81
N ALA A 461 -27.53 13.83 -17.64
CA ALA A 461 -28.59 12.84 -17.49
C ALA A 461 -27.94 11.45 -17.45
N VAL A 462 -27.98 10.82 -16.28
CA VAL A 462 -27.52 9.46 -16.03
C VAL A 462 -28.58 8.47 -16.52
N ASN A 463 -28.12 7.43 -17.22
CA ASN A 463 -28.94 6.32 -17.73
C ASN A 463 -29.37 5.39 -16.58
N PRO A 464 -30.66 5.21 -16.27
CA PRO A 464 -31.11 4.37 -15.17
C PRO A 464 -31.41 2.96 -15.68
N LYS A 465 -30.38 2.12 -15.77
CA LYS A 465 -30.55 0.66 -15.90
C LYS A 465 -29.35 -0.07 -15.30
N VAL A 466 -29.29 -0.13 -13.98
CA VAL A 466 -28.89 -1.32 -13.18
C VAL A 466 -29.33 -1.00 -11.76
N LEU A 467 -30.53 -1.43 -11.36
CA LEU A 467 -30.95 -1.59 -9.97
C LEU A 467 -32.33 -2.22 -9.99
N GLU A 468 -32.38 -3.55 -9.95
CA GLU A 468 -33.58 -4.24 -9.48
C GLU A 468 -33.21 -5.59 -8.87
N SER A 469 -33.93 -5.89 -7.79
CA SER A 469 -33.98 -7.10 -6.96
C SER A 469 -32.86 -7.29 -5.91
N GLN A 470 -33.15 -7.54 -4.63
CA GLN A 470 -34.41 -7.74 -3.92
C GLN A 470 -34.19 -7.55 -2.42
N PHE A 471 -35.07 -6.75 -1.80
CA PHE A 471 -35.29 -6.71 -0.35
C PHE A 471 -36.00 -7.99 0.11
N ILE A 472 -35.61 -8.53 1.26
CA ILE A 472 -36.47 -9.38 2.10
C ILE A 472 -36.37 -8.84 3.53
N GLU A 473 -37.49 -8.34 4.04
CA GLU A 473 -37.76 -8.04 5.45
C GLU A 473 -38.53 -9.22 6.12
N ASP A 474 -38.62 -9.14 7.45
CA ASP A 474 -39.35 -9.97 8.43
C ASP A 474 -38.58 -11.22 8.97
N ASP A 475 -38.49 -11.49 10.27
CA ASP A 475 -39.51 -11.33 11.32
C ASP A 475 -38.90 -11.32 12.75
N GLN A 476 -39.57 -10.63 13.69
CA GLN A 476 -39.33 -10.70 15.14
C GLN A 476 -40.18 -11.83 15.77
N ARG A 477 -39.65 -12.61 16.73
CA ARG A 477 -40.41 -13.14 17.91
C ARG A 477 -39.57 -13.93 18.94
N SER A 478 -39.53 -13.37 20.15
CA SER A 478 -39.65 -13.92 21.52
C SER A 478 -39.33 -15.39 21.89
N LEU A 479 -38.44 -15.47 22.91
CA LEU A 479 -38.55 -16.13 24.23
C LEU A 479 -38.62 -17.67 24.41
N SER A 480 -37.74 -18.08 25.34
CA SER A 480 -37.95 -18.99 26.49
C SER A 480 -37.44 -20.42 26.40
N SER A 481 -36.63 -20.77 27.41
CA SER A 481 -36.66 -21.93 28.32
C SER A 481 -35.26 -22.54 28.46
N LEU A 482 -34.55 -22.22 29.55
CA LEU A 482 -34.67 -22.70 30.94
C LEU A 482 -33.68 -23.84 31.24
N SER A 483 -33.13 -23.68 32.44
CA SER A 483 -32.72 -24.72 33.37
C SER A 483 -31.28 -25.23 33.22
N ASN A 484 -30.53 -25.45 34.29
CA ASN A 484 -30.67 -25.12 35.71
C ASN A 484 -29.38 -25.62 36.37
N ARG A 485 -29.04 -24.98 37.49
CA ARG A 485 -28.39 -25.60 38.66
C ARG A 485 -26.91 -26.03 38.49
N SER A 486 -26.02 -25.81 39.45
CA SER A 486 -26.19 -25.40 40.84
C SER A 486 -24.81 -25.31 41.51
N ASP A 487 -24.77 -24.47 42.55
CA ASP A 487 -24.08 -24.66 43.83
C ASP A 487 -22.56 -24.48 43.96
N ALA A 488 -22.20 -23.26 44.40
CA ALA A 488 -21.98 -22.88 45.81
C ALA A 488 -20.71 -23.31 46.59
N PHE A 489 -20.28 -22.33 47.40
CA PHE A 489 -19.39 -22.33 48.58
C PHE A 489 -17.88 -22.52 48.34
N SER A 490 -16.96 -21.93 49.10
CA SER A 490 -16.84 -20.70 49.91
C SER A 490 -15.48 -20.78 50.63
N GLN A 491 -14.92 -19.63 50.98
CA GLN A 491 -14.05 -19.37 52.15
C GLN A 491 -12.55 -19.76 52.09
N SER A 492 -11.74 -18.69 52.00
CA SER A 492 -10.65 -18.27 52.92
C SER A 492 -9.72 -19.30 53.56
N GLU A 493 -8.41 -19.12 53.39
CA GLU A 493 -7.53 -18.50 54.40
C GLU A 493 -6.10 -18.28 53.84
N ASP A 494 -5.44 -17.26 54.41
CA ASP A 494 -4.05 -16.84 54.19
C ASP A 494 -3.03 -17.86 54.76
N ILE A 495 -1.74 -17.68 54.41
CA ILE A 495 -0.55 -17.63 55.30
C ILE A 495 0.73 -18.29 54.73
N ILE A 496 1.72 -17.42 54.51
CA ILE A 496 3.19 -17.51 54.72
C ILE A 496 4.09 -18.33 53.77
N LEU A 497 5.19 -17.65 53.44
CA LEU A 497 6.38 -17.98 52.65
C LEU A 497 7.15 -19.19 53.18
N ASP A 498 7.84 -19.89 52.29
CA ASP A 498 9.23 -20.25 52.56
C ASP A 498 10.08 -20.33 51.27
N ASP A 499 11.32 -19.92 51.47
CA ASP A 499 12.48 -19.91 50.59
C ASP A 499 13.03 -21.34 50.47
N ASP A 500 13.49 -21.77 49.28
CA ASP A 500 14.73 -22.57 49.14
C ASP A 500 14.94 -23.05 47.70
N ALA A 501 16.20 -22.97 47.31
CA ALA A 501 16.75 -23.34 46.02
C ALA A 501 16.81 -24.87 45.80
N ALA A 502 16.58 -25.31 44.56
CA ALA A 502 17.23 -26.49 44.01
C ALA A 502 17.17 -26.50 42.47
N THR A 503 18.35 -26.56 41.85
CA THR A 503 18.63 -27.12 40.53
C THR A 503 18.06 -28.53 40.40
N ILE A 504 17.34 -28.82 39.31
CA ILE A 504 17.15 -30.18 38.78
C ILE A 504 17.23 -30.08 37.26
N GLU A 505 18.38 -30.51 36.73
CA GLU A 505 18.52 -31.09 35.39
C GLU A 505 17.89 -32.49 35.39
N ASP A 506 17.34 -32.83 34.23
CA ASP A 506 17.11 -34.18 33.66
C ASP A 506 16.25 -35.20 34.40
N LEU A 507 15.10 -35.52 33.81
CA LEU A 507 14.51 -36.87 33.81
C LEU A 507 13.78 -37.15 32.48
N ASP A 508 14.43 -38.03 31.69
CA ASP A 508 13.97 -39.14 30.84
C ASP A 508 12.78 -38.94 29.90
N ASP A 509 12.95 -39.05 28.57
CA ASP A 509 13.39 -40.21 27.76
C ASP A 509 12.30 -41.31 27.69
N ASN A 510 11.75 -41.48 26.49
CA ASN A 510 11.15 -42.72 26.02
C ASN A 510 11.15 -42.72 24.48
N SER A 511 11.98 -43.61 23.97
CA SER A 511 12.18 -43.99 22.58
C SER A 511 10.98 -44.73 21.95
N ASP A 512 10.84 -44.50 20.64
CA ASP A 512 10.36 -45.39 19.57
C ASP A 512 8.91 -45.90 19.56
N CYS A 513 8.15 -45.38 18.59
CA CYS A 513 7.33 -46.21 17.71
C CYS A 513 7.14 -45.56 16.32
N ASP A 514 7.90 -46.07 15.34
CA ASP A 514 7.59 -45.93 13.92
C ASP A 514 6.23 -46.58 13.61
N SER A 515 5.29 -45.79 13.08
CA SER A 515 4.21 -46.29 12.21
C SER A 515 3.61 -45.12 11.42
N ASP A 516 3.85 -45.13 10.11
CA ASP A 516 3.22 -44.27 9.10
C ASP A 516 1.68 -44.18 9.24
N LEU A 517 1.10 -42.99 8.99
CA LEU A 517 -0.16 -42.75 8.24
C LEU A 517 -0.63 -41.27 8.32
N ASP A 518 -0.65 -40.63 7.14
CA ASP A 518 -1.49 -39.54 6.62
C ASP A 518 -2.02 -38.43 7.55
N SER A 519 -1.52 -37.20 7.34
CA SER A 519 -2.14 -35.95 7.83
C SER A 519 -2.89 -35.22 6.69
N PRO A 520 -4.07 -34.62 6.97
CA PRO A 520 -4.92 -33.98 5.97
C PRO A 520 -4.33 -32.65 5.48
N LEU A 521 -4.33 -32.51 4.15
CA LEU A 521 -4.17 -31.30 3.34
C LEU A 521 -4.47 -30.00 4.11
N SER A 522 -3.45 -29.13 4.19
CA SER A 522 -3.60 -27.73 4.54
C SER A 522 -4.66 -27.08 3.64
N ASP A 523 -5.72 -26.53 4.25
CA ASP A 523 -6.76 -25.76 3.55
C ASP A 523 -6.08 -24.70 2.62
N PRO A 524 -6.45 -24.62 1.33
CA PRO A 524 -5.87 -23.65 0.41
C PRO A 524 -6.10 -22.22 0.91
N ILE A 525 -5.06 -21.39 0.81
CA ILE A 525 -5.13 -19.96 1.14
C ILE A 525 -6.22 -19.32 0.25
N PRO A 526 -7.22 -18.62 0.82
CA PRO A 526 -8.31 -18.05 0.05
C PRO A 526 -7.79 -17.12 -1.05
N GLU A 527 -8.21 -17.38 -2.29
CA GLU A 527 -7.88 -16.57 -3.46
C GLU A 527 -8.60 -15.21 -3.37
N MET A 528 -7.82 -14.12 -3.42
CA MET A 528 -8.34 -12.75 -3.40
C MET A 528 -8.26 -12.11 -4.77
N SER A 529 -9.29 -11.34 -5.12
CA SER A 529 -9.31 -10.46 -6.28
C SER A 529 -8.34 -9.28 -6.13
N ALA A 530 -7.95 -8.64 -7.23
CA ALA A 530 -7.11 -7.44 -7.20
C ALA A 530 -7.72 -6.26 -6.41
N ALA A 531 -9.05 -6.22 -6.26
CA ALA A 531 -9.75 -5.27 -5.41
C ALA A 531 -9.61 -5.61 -3.92
N GLU A 532 -9.69 -6.91 -3.58
CA GLU A 532 -9.46 -7.41 -2.23
C GLU A 532 -7.98 -7.31 -1.83
N GLU A 533 -7.03 -7.50 -2.75
CA GLU A 533 -5.57 -7.29 -2.55
C GLU A 533 -5.23 -5.82 -2.26
N PHE A 534 -5.97 -4.87 -2.85
CA PHE A 534 -5.80 -3.44 -2.63
C PHE A 534 -6.47 -2.94 -1.33
N GLU A 535 -7.61 -3.53 -0.94
CA GLU A 535 -8.18 -3.33 0.40
C GLU A 535 -7.29 -3.93 1.50
N GLU A 536 -6.61 -5.04 1.21
CA GLU A 536 -5.64 -5.66 2.10
C GLU A 536 -4.41 -4.77 2.29
N GLU A 537 -3.89 -4.09 1.25
CA GLU A 537 -2.82 -3.09 1.41
C GLU A 537 -3.18 -1.94 2.36
N ARG A 538 -4.46 -1.55 2.44
CA ARG A 538 -4.96 -0.55 3.40
C ARG A 538 -5.15 -1.11 4.80
N SER A 539 -5.18 -2.44 4.94
CA SER A 539 -5.32 -3.12 6.21
C SER A 539 -4.00 -3.56 6.82
N TRP A 540 -2.83 -3.22 6.27
CA TRP A 540 -1.55 -3.47 6.95
C TRP A 540 -0.98 -2.18 7.55
N LYS A 541 -0.83 -2.13 8.88
CA LYS A 541 -0.10 -1.05 9.56
C LYS A 541 1.35 -1.48 9.76
N SER A 542 2.29 -0.78 9.12
CA SER A 542 3.71 -1.00 9.38
C SER A 542 4.09 -0.37 10.72
N CYS A 543 4.90 -1.06 11.51
CA CYS A 543 5.32 -0.61 12.83
C CYS A 543 6.72 -1.10 13.17
N ASN A 544 7.47 -0.29 13.90
CA ASN A 544 8.76 -0.70 14.44
C ASN A 544 8.57 -1.20 15.88
N VAL A 545 8.95 -2.45 16.16
CA VAL A 545 8.85 -3.03 17.52
C VAL A 545 10.22 -3.62 17.89
N ASN A 546 10.91 -2.96 18.82
CA ASN A 546 12.29 -3.26 19.27
C ASN A 546 13.36 -3.15 18.16
N GLY A 547 13.19 -2.23 17.19
CA GLY A 547 14.15 -2.04 16.09
C GLY A 547 13.91 -2.97 14.89
N GLU A 548 12.92 -3.85 14.94
CA GLU A 548 12.48 -4.69 13.82
C GLU A 548 11.22 -4.10 13.19
N ASP A 549 11.23 -3.96 11.87
CA ASP A 549 10.06 -3.56 11.10
C ASP A 549 9.10 -4.75 10.99
N ARG A 550 7.95 -4.63 11.65
CA ARG A 550 6.85 -5.58 11.60
C ARG A 550 5.63 -4.97 10.92
N LYS A 551 4.71 -5.81 10.47
CA LYS A 551 3.43 -5.40 9.91
C LYS A 551 2.29 -6.00 10.72
N ILE A 552 1.27 -5.21 10.94
CA ILE A 552 0.05 -5.58 11.66
C ILE A 552 -1.08 -5.68 10.66
N ASP A 553 -1.74 -6.83 10.64
CA ASP A 553 -2.99 -7.04 9.91
C ASP A 553 -4.16 -6.37 10.67
N MET A 554 -4.45 -5.14 10.29
CA MET A 554 -5.49 -4.28 10.83
C MET A 554 -6.92 -4.74 10.49
N LYS A 555 -7.11 -5.60 9.47
CA LYS A 555 -8.42 -6.15 9.06
C LYS A 555 -8.83 -7.24 10.01
N VAL A 556 -7.91 -8.16 10.29
CA VAL A 556 -8.22 -9.31 11.14
C VAL A 556 -8.41 -8.92 12.62
N ILE A 557 -7.79 -7.83 13.07
CA ILE A 557 -7.98 -7.30 14.43
C ILE A 557 -9.11 -6.28 14.57
N GLU A 558 -9.75 -5.84 13.47
CA GLU A 558 -10.79 -4.80 13.47
C GLU A 558 -11.90 -5.05 14.51
N PRO A 559 -12.48 -6.26 14.62
CA PRO A 559 -13.54 -6.54 15.59
C PRO A 559 -13.08 -6.40 17.05
N TYR A 560 -11.77 -6.52 17.29
CA TYR A 560 -11.17 -6.60 18.62
C TYR A 560 -10.46 -5.30 19.04
N ARG A 561 -10.46 -4.23 18.20
CA ARG A 561 -9.80 -2.96 18.54
C ARG A 561 -10.30 -2.31 19.83
N LYS A 562 -11.55 -2.61 20.22
CA LYS A 562 -12.16 -2.18 21.49
C LYS A 562 -11.48 -2.78 22.73
N VAL A 563 -10.56 -3.74 22.57
CA VAL A 563 -9.75 -4.29 23.66
C VAL A 563 -8.92 -3.21 24.35
N LEU A 564 -8.53 -2.14 23.63
CA LEU A 564 -7.75 -1.03 24.18
C LEU A 564 -8.56 0.27 24.10
N SER A 565 -8.67 0.99 25.20
CA SER A 565 -9.31 2.30 25.25
C SER A 565 -8.54 3.29 26.13
N HIS A 566 -8.71 4.58 25.85
CA HIS A 566 -8.09 5.67 26.61
C HIS A 566 -9.07 6.19 27.68
N GLY A 567 -8.66 6.15 28.95
CA GLY A 567 -9.46 6.49 30.12
C GLY A 567 -9.31 7.93 30.62
N GLY A 568 -8.57 8.78 29.91
CA GLY A 568 -8.26 10.16 30.32
C GLY A 568 -6.87 10.28 30.94
N TYR A 569 -6.62 11.39 31.64
CA TYR A 569 -5.35 11.65 32.33
C TYR A 569 -5.58 11.73 33.84
N GLN A 570 -4.68 11.14 34.62
CA GLN A 570 -4.66 11.28 36.08
C GLN A 570 -3.80 12.49 36.47
N GLY A 571 -4.44 13.57 36.92
CA GLY A 571 -3.78 14.84 37.26
C GLY A 571 -3.20 15.54 36.03
N ASP A 572 -2.04 16.20 36.19
CA ASP A 572 -1.39 17.02 35.15
C ASP A 572 -0.45 16.23 34.20
N GLY A 573 -0.53 14.89 34.09
CA GLY A 573 0.33 14.20 33.10
C GLY A 573 0.54 12.68 33.15
N ASN A 574 -0.37 11.85 33.71
CA ASN A 574 -0.30 10.40 33.48
C ASN A 574 -1.47 9.91 32.64
N ALA A 575 -1.23 9.32 31.47
CA ALA A 575 -2.29 8.75 30.65
C ALA A 575 -2.86 7.47 31.29
N ILE A 576 -4.19 7.30 31.29
CA ILE A 576 -4.88 6.10 31.74
C ILE A 576 -5.24 5.27 30.52
N ILE A 577 -4.74 4.04 30.47
CA ILE A 577 -4.97 3.10 29.37
C ILE A 577 -5.72 1.90 29.94
N ILE A 578 -6.80 1.50 29.27
CA ILE A 578 -7.67 0.42 29.72
C ILE A 578 -7.55 -0.73 28.72
N PHE A 579 -7.20 -1.91 29.23
CA PHE A 579 -7.21 -3.16 28.50
C PHE A 579 -8.41 -4.00 28.95
N SER A 580 -9.38 -4.18 28.07
CA SER A 580 -10.64 -4.87 28.35
C SER A 580 -10.61 -6.31 27.81
N ALA A 581 -10.30 -7.28 28.67
CA ALA A 581 -10.10 -8.67 28.26
C ALA A 581 -11.40 -9.35 27.77
N CYS A 582 -12.58 -8.81 28.10
CA CYS A 582 -13.86 -9.29 27.60
C CYS A 582 -14.05 -9.15 26.07
N TYR A 583 -13.18 -8.38 25.41
CA TYR A 583 -13.16 -8.22 23.96
C TYR A 583 -12.04 -9.04 23.29
N LEU A 584 -11.38 -9.95 24.01
CA LEU A 584 -10.40 -10.86 23.40
C LEU A 584 -11.09 -11.90 22.49
N PRO A 585 -10.42 -12.34 21.42
CA PRO A 585 -10.92 -13.40 20.56
C PRO A 585 -11.04 -14.74 21.31
N ASP A 586 -11.93 -15.60 20.84
CA ASP A 586 -12.09 -16.96 21.36
C ASP A 586 -11.07 -17.92 20.72
N ARG A 587 -10.47 -18.80 21.54
CA ARG A 587 -9.54 -19.84 21.12
C ARG A 587 -10.18 -20.94 20.27
N SER A 588 -11.51 -21.02 20.22
CA SER A 588 -12.23 -21.90 19.29
C SER A 588 -11.96 -21.59 17.81
N ARG A 589 -11.37 -20.42 17.51
CA ARG A 589 -11.07 -19.96 16.15
C ARG A 589 -9.80 -20.60 15.59
N LYS A 590 -9.84 -21.03 14.31
CA LYS A 590 -8.74 -21.72 13.62
C LYS A 590 -7.43 -20.91 13.55
N ASP A 591 -7.53 -19.58 13.43
CA ASP A 591 -6.39 -18.66 13.29
C ASP A 591 -6.11 -17.86 14.59
N TYR A 592 -6.52 -18.37 15.76
CA TYR A 592 -6.39 -17.70 17.07
C TYR A 592 -5.01 -17.10 17.34
N GLU A 593 -3.93 -17.86 17.12
CA GLU A 593 -2.57 -17.39 17.39
C GLU A 593 -2.18 -16.21 16.50
N TYR A 594 -2.49 -16.27 15.21
CA TYR A 594 -2.22 -15.19 14.25
C TYR A 594 -2.87 -13.86 14.68
N VAL A 595 -4.08 -13.91 15.20
CA VAL A 595 -4.84 -12.70 15.56
C VAL A 595 -4.47 -12.18 16.91
N MET A 596 -4.19 -13.07 17.86
CA MET A 596 -3.59 -12.66 19.12
C MET A 596 -2.24 -11.98 18.90
N ASP A 597 -1.40 -12.48 17.99
CA ASP A 597 -0.11 -11.88 17.67
C ASP A 597 -0.28 -10.49 17.03
N ASN A 598 -1.16 -10.35 16.04
CA ASN A 598 -1.45 -9.04 15.41
C ASN A 598 -2.11 -8.05 16.40
N LEU A 599 -3.02 -8.52 17.24
CA LEU A 599 -3.68 -7.70 18.25
C LEU A 599 -2.68 -7.24 19.31
N PHE A 600 -1.74 -8.10 19.68
CA PHE A 600 -0.68 -7.77 20.61
C PHE A 600 0.31 -6.75 20.05
N LEU A 601 0.70 -6.88 18.78
CA LEU A 601 1.50 -5.87 18.08
C LEU A 601 0.77 -4.53 18.02
N TYR A 602 -0.53 -4.52 17.70
CA TYR A 602 -1.36 -3.32 17.75
C TYR A 602 -1.36 -2.67 19.13
N VAL A 603 -1.49 -3.46 20.21
CA VAL A 603 -1.44 -2.95 21.58
C VAL A 603 -0.06 -2.36 21.90
N ILE A 604 1.04 -3.03 21.56
CA ILE A 604 2.40 -2.49 21.78
C ILE A 604 2.59 -1.17 21.04
N VAL A 605 2.22 -1.11 19.76
CA VAL A 605 2.41 0.08 18.93
C VAL A 605 1.57 1.24 19.43
N THR A 606 0.33 0.97 19.81
CA THR A 606 -0.54 2.00 20.40
C THR A 606 0.01 2.47 21.74
N LEU A 607 0.55 1.57 22.57
CA LEU A 607 1.27 1.96 23.78
C LEU A 607 2.49 2.80 23.44
N ASP A 608 3.29 2.45 22.43
CA ASP A 608 4.50 3.19 22.07
C ASP A 608 4.21 4.61 21.55
N GLU A 609 3.16 4.77 20.74
CA GLU A 609 2.64 6.06 20.29
C GLU A 609 2.16 6.92 21.48
N LEU A 610 1.65 6.31 22.54
CA LEU A 610 1.18 6.98 23.76
C LEU A 610 2.31 7.26 24.79
N VAL A 611 3.48 6.60 24.68
CA VAL A 611 4.52 6.56 25.72
C VAL A 611 5.55 7.70 25.63
N ALA A 612 5.18 8.82 25.02
CA ALA A 612 5.90 10.08 25.25
C ALA A 612 5.90 10.47 26.75
N GLU A 613 4.94 9.97 27.54
CA GLU A 613 4.73 10.30 28.95
C GLU A 613 4.61 9.05 29.86
N ASP A 614 4.50 9.27 31.17
CA ASP A 614 4.23 8.24 32.17
C ASP A 614 2.76 7.79 32.09
N TYR A 615 2.46 6.50 32.26
CA TYR A 615 1.09 5.97 32.08
C TYR A 615 0.69 4.90 33.08
N ILE A 616 -0.62 4.70 33.23
CA ILE A 616 -1.24 3.67 34.07
C ILE A 616 -2.03 2.73 33.17
N LEU A 617 -1.83 1.42 33.37
CA LEU A 617 -2.55 0.38 32.64
C LEU A 617 -3.55 -0.30 33.58
N ILE A 618 -4.83 -0.23 33.23
CA ILE A 618 -5.92 -0.91 33.93
C ILE A 618 -6.33 -2.12 33.07
N TYR A 619 -6.12 -3.32 33.59
CA TYR A 619 -6.54 -4.56 32.95
C TYR A 619 -7.86 -5.02 33.57
N LEU A 620 -8.95 -4.90 32.81
CA LEU A 620 -10.28 -5.34 33.21
C LEU A 620 -10.47 -6.81 32.80
N HIS A 621 -10.48 -7.69 33.80
CA HIS A 621 -10.67 -9.12 33.57
C HIS A 621 -12.12 -9.59 33.72
N GLY A 622 -13.00 -8.79 34.32
CA GLY A 622 -14.40 -9.15 34.57
C GLY A 622 -15.11 -9.68 33.32
N ALA A 623 -15.94 -10.71 33.49
CA ALA A 623 -16.68 -11.37 32.41
C ALA A 623 -15.85 -11.94 31.23
N THR A 624 -14.56 -12.24 31.44
CA THR A 624 -13.73 -12.90 30.41
C THR A 624 -13.79 -14.42 30.55
N GLU A 625 -14.12 -15.12 29.46
CA GLU A 625 -14.15 -16.59 29.43
C GLU A 625 -12.73 -17.19 29.37
N ARG A 626 -12.53 -18.36 29.99
CA ARG A 626 -11.23 -19.05 30.03
C ARG A 626 -10.74 -19.46 28.64
N SER A 627 -11.67 -19.69 27.71
CA SER A 627 -11.42 -19.96 26.28
C SER A 627 -10.78 -18.78 25.56
N ASN A 628 -10.96 -17.54 26.01
CA ASN A 628 -10.43 -16.37 25.29
C ASN A 628 -8.98 -16.02 25.70
N MET A 629 -8.41 -16.76 26.65
CA MET A 629 -7.15 -16.39 27.29
C MET A 629 -5.94 -17.06 26.62
N PRO A 630 -4.86 -16.30 26.37
CA PRO A 630 -3.66 -16.83 25.74
C PRO A 630 -2.89 -17.78 26.67
N SER A 631 -2.05 -18.63 26.08
CA SER A 631 -1.20 -19.56 26.82
C SER A 631 -0.09 -18.85 27.61
N PHE A 632 0.44 -19.52 28.65
CA PHE A 632 1.57 -19.00 29.42
C PHE A 632 2.81 -18.73 28.55
N GLY A 633 3.12 -19.64 27.60
CA GLY A 633 4.23 -19.48 26.67
C GLY A 633 4.07 -18.23 25.80
N TRP A 634 2.85 -17.97 25.35
CA TRP A 634 2.51 -16.77 24.59
C TRP A 634 2.69 -15.49 25.42
N LEU A 635 2.21 -15.46 26.67
CA LEU A 635 2.37 -14.31 27.58
C LEU A 635 3.85 -14.01 27.90
N LYS A 636 4.68 -15.05 28.01
CA LYS A 636 6.13 -14.91 28.19
C LYS A 636 6.79 -14.27 26.97
N ARG A 637 6.47 -14.73 25.75
CA ARG A 637 6.95 -14.12 24.49
C ARG A 637 6.52 -12.67 24.38
N CYS A 638 5.27 -12.38 24.73
CA CYS A 638 4.73 -11.03 24.77
C CYS A 638 5.53 -10.10 25.68
N TYR A 639 5.80 -10.51 26.92
CA TYR A 639 6.61 -9.72 27.84
C TYR A 639 8.03 -9.43 27.30
N GLN A 640 8.62 -10.37 26.57
CA GLN A 640 9.94 -10.21 25.94
C GLN A 640 9.91 -9.23 24.76
N MET A 641 8.80 -9.18 24.02
CA MET A 641 8.58 -8.24 22.92
C MET A 641 8.26 -6.81 23.37
N ILE A 642 7.91 -6.57 24.64
CA ILE A 642 7.68 -5.22 25.15
C ILE A 642 9.03 -4.52 25.39
N ASP A 643 9.22 -3.38 24.74
CA ASP A 643 10.42 -2.56 24.91
C ASP A 643 10.68 -2.22 26.40
N ARG A 644 11.96 -2.13 26.77
CA ARG A 644 12.39 -1.66 28.08
C ARG A 644 11.84 -0.27 28.41
N ARG A 645 11.64 0.61 27.43
CA ARG A 645 11.05 1.96 27.61
C ARG A 645 9.62 1.88 28.14
N LEU A 646 8.74 1.14 27.47
CA LEU A 646 7.34 0.94 27.86
C LEU A 646 7.23 0.43 29.31
N ARG A 647 8.07 -0.56 29.68
CA ARG A 647 8.13 -1.10 31.04
C ARG A 647 8.59 -0.09 32.09
N LYS A 648 9.40 0.90 31.72
CA LYS A 648 9.88 1.96 32.63
C LYS A 648 8.79 3.00 32.88
N ASN A 649 8.13 3.48 31.83
CA ASN A 649 7.15 4.57 31.87
C ASN A 649 5.80 4.15 32.49
N LEU A 650 5.53 2.85 32.57
CA LEU A 650 4.39 2.33 33.32
C LEU A 650 4.50 2.69 34.82
N LYS A 651 3.55 3.43 35.40
CA LYS A 651 3.51 3.75 36.84
C LYS A 651 2.79 2.69 37.67
N GLY A 652 1.71 2.14 37.13
CA GLY A 652 0.89 1.15 37.79
C GLY A 652 0.18 0.25 36.79
N LEU A 653 0.08 -1.03 37.12
CA LEU A 653 -0.71 -2.03 36.42
C LEU A 653 -1.78 -2.57 37.38
N TYR A 654 -3.03 -2.20 37.17
CA TYR A 654 -4.16 -2.61 38.01
C TYR A 654 -4.90 -3.76 37.34
N LEU A 655 -4.84 -4.96 37.92
CA LEU A 655 -5.57 -6.14 37.46
C LEU A 655 -6.90 -6.22 38.20
N VAL A 656 -7.98 -5.85 37.52
CA VAL A 656 -9.33 -5.72 38.08
C VAL A 656 -10.10 -7.01 37.87
N HIS A 657 -10.75 -7.50 38.92
CA HIS A 657 -11.44 -8.80 38.98
C HIS A 657 -10.55 -10.01 38.64
N PRO A 658 -9.41 -10.20 39.33
CA PRO A 658 -8.50 -11.28 39.00
C PRO A 658 -9.09 -12.65 39.34
N THR A 659 -9.17 -13.53 38.33
CA THR A 659 -9.53 -14.94 38.51
C THR A 659 -8.37 -15.73 39.13
N PHE A 660 -8.67 -16.93 39.67
CA PHE A 660 -7.63 -17.83 40.18
C PHE A 660 -6.57 -18.13 39.12
N TRP A 661 -6.99 -18.38 37.88
CA TRP A 661 -6.10 -18.60 36.74
C TRP A 661 -5.16 -17.41 36.48
N LEU A 662 -5.68 -16.17 36.51
CA LEU A 662 -4.87 -14.97 36.32
C LEU A 662 -3.84 -14.80 37.45
N LYS A 663 -4.24 -15.06 38.69
CA LYS A 663 -3.33 -15.03 39.85
C LYS A 663 -2.21 -16.07 39.70
N THR A 664 -2.54 -17.31 39.31
CA THR A 664 -1.56 -18.38 39.07
C THR A 664 -0.54 -17.99 38.01
N ILE A 665 -0.97 -17.38 36.90
CA ILE A 665 -0.06 -16.95 35.83
C ILE A 665 0.83 -15.78 36.28
N VAL A 666 0.31 -14.82 37.02
CA VAL A 666 1.14 -13.73 37.58
C VAL A 666 2.20 -14.29 38.53
N ILE A 667 1.87 -15.32 39.31
CA ILE A 667 2.83 -16.02 40.19
C ILE A 667 3.89 -16.78 39.37
N MET A 668 3.47 -17.56 38.37
CA MET A 668 4.37 -18.33 37.50
C MET A 668 5.28 -17.46 36.63
N THR A 669 4.82 -16.25 36.25
CA THR A 669 5.63 -15.30 35.47
C THR A 669 6.59 -14.47 36.32
N ARG A 670 6.40 -14.43 37.64
CA ARG A 670 7.21 -13.63 38.58
C ARG A 670 8.73 -13.89 38.52
N PRO A 671 9.24 -15.12 38.30
CA PRO A 671 10.67 -15.37 38.15
C PRO A 671 11.27 -14.76 36.86
N PHE A 672 10.46 -14.50 35.85
CA PHE A 672 10.88 -14.06 34.52
C PHE A 672 10.70 -12.54 34.30
N ILE A 673 10.09 -11.85 35.26
CA ILE A 673 9.75 -10.43 35.20
C ILE A 673 10.59 -9.67 36.24
N SER A 674 11.05 -8.46 35.90
CA SER A 674 11.85 -7.67 36.83
C SER A 674 11.09 -7.36 38.12
N SER A 675 11.75 -7.45 39.28
CA SER A 675 11.17 -7.10 40.58
C SER A 675 10.61 -5.67 40.62
N LYS A 676 11.19 -4.74 39.85
CA LYS A 676 10.69 -3.36 39.68
C LYS A 676 9.33 -3.31 39.00
N PHE A 677 9.08 -4.18 38.03
CA PHE A 677 7.81 -4.27 37.31
C PHE A 677 6.75 -4.97 38.17
N THR A 678 7.10 -6.06 38.87
CA THR A 678 6.18 -6.76 39.79
C THR A 678 5.65 -5.82 40.88
N ARG A 679 6.47 -4.87 41.38
CA ARG A 679 6.02 -3.85 42.35
C ARG A 679 4.97 -2.87 41.81
N LYS A 680 4.82 -2.76 40.48
CA LYS A 680 3.82 -1.90 39.83
C LYS A 680 2.48 -2.62 39.66
N LEU A 681 2.45 -3.95 39.79
CA LEU A 681 1.25 -4.77 39.63
C LEU A 681 0.45 -4.80 40.93
N LYS A 682 -0.83 -4.45 40.85
CA LYS A 682 -1.78 -4.49 41.97
C LYS A 682 -3.06 -5.20 41.54
N PHE A 683 -3.54 -6.10 42.38
CA PHE A 683 -4.83 -6.75 42.21
C PHE A 683 -5.93 -5.86 42.82
N VAL A 684 -7.04 -5.69 42.10
CA VAL A 684 -8.20 -4.90 42.52
C VAL A 684 -9.43 -5.78 42.36
N TYR A 685 -10.24 -5.91 43.41
CA TYR A 685 -11.31 -6.90 43.46
C TYR A 685 -12.68 -6.36 43.07
N SER A 686 -12.88 -5.04 43.14
CA SER A 686 -14.14 -4.37 42.76
C SER A 686 -13.90 -3.06 42.01
N LEU A 687 -14.89 -2.61 41.24
CA LEU A 687 -14.85 -1.30 40.57
C LEU A 687 -14.83 -0.14 41.58
N LYS A 688 -15.42 -0.34 42.76
CA LYS A 688 -15.36 0.62 43.88
C LYS A 688 -13.97 0.76 44.50
N GLU A 689 -13.20 -0.33 44.54
CA GLU A 689 -11.80 -0.27 44.96
C GLU A 689 -10.95 0.45 43.91
N LEU A 690 -11.22 0.22 42.63
CA LEU A 690 -10.56 0.91 41.52
C LEU A 690 -10.79 2.43 41.56
N SER A 691 -12.03 2.87 41.83
CA SER A 691 -12.39 4.29 41.87
C SER A 691 -11.71 5.08 42.99
N ASN A 692 -11.29 4.41 44.07
CA ASN A 692 -10.49 5.02 45.13
C ASN A 692 -9.00 5.18 44.75
N LEU A 693 -8.53 4.46 43.74
CA LEU A 693 -7.13 4.44 43.31
C LEU A 693 -6.87 5.31 42.08
N VAL A 694 -7.86 5.46 41.20
CA VAL A 694 -7.78 6.21 39.94
C VAL A 694 -9.07 7.01 39.73
N THR A 695 -8.96 8.27 39.30
CA THR A 695 -10.10 9.12 38.92
C THR A 695 -10.78 8.56 37.68
N LEU A 696 -12.03 8.09 37.82
CA LEU A 696 -12.76 7.36 36.76
C LEU A 696 -13.64 8.26 35.87
N ASP A 697 -13.53 9.59 35.95
CA ASP A 697 -14.49 10.54 35.35
C ASP A 697 -14.68 10.40 33.83
N TYR A 698 -13.71 9.81 33.11
CA TYR A 698 -13.75 9.58 31.67
C TYR A 698 -13.44 8.12 31.27
N VAL A 699 -13.46 7.18 32.23
CA VAL A 699 -13.10 5.78 32.00
C VAL A 699 -14.29 5.01 31.42
N CYS A 700 -14.17 4.57 30.17
CA CYS A 700 -15.18 3.72 29.53
C CYS A 700 -15.03 2.26 29.97
N ILE A 701 -15.72 1.87 31.04
CA ILE A 701 -15.79 0.47 31.52
C ILE A 701 -16.88 -0.27 30.72
N PRO A 702 -16.58 -1.45 30.13
CA PRO A 702 -17.57 -2.27 29.41
C PRO A 702 -18.76 -2.68 30.29
N ASP A 703 -19.96 -2.68 29.74
CA ASP A 703 -21.18 -3.03 30.50
C ASP A 703 -21.17 -4.47 31.02
N LYS A 704 -20.51 -5.40 30.30
CA LYS A 704 -20.29 -6.77 30.76
C LYS A 704 -19.47 -6.82 32.06
N VAL A 705 -18.49 -5.93 32.22
CA VAL A 705 -17.65 -5.85 33.42
C VAL A 705 -18.44 -5.25 34.58
N LYS A 706 -19.30 -4.24 34.32
CA LYS A 706 -20.19 -3.66 35.34
C LYS A 706 -21.21 -4.67 35.85
N GLN A 707 -21.87 -5.40 34.95
CA GLN A 707 -22.80 -6.48 35.30
C GLN A 707 -22.11 -7.56 36.14
N PHE A 708 -20.87 -7.93 35.79
CA PHE A 708 -20.09 -8.90 36.56
C PHE A 708 -19.68 -8.37 37.96
N ASP A 709 -19.37 -7.09 38.10
CA ASP A 709 -19.11 -6.46 39.40
C ASP A 709 -20.39 -6.42 40.26
N GLU A 710 -21.54 -6.09 39.67
CA GLU A 710 -22.87 -6.13 40.31
C GLU A 710 -23.27 -7.54 40.74
N ASP A 711 -22.99 -8.57 39.94
CA ASP A 711 -23.25 -9.98 40.27
C ASP A 711 -22.35 -10.48 41.42
N LEU A 712 -21.11 -10.00 41.50
CA LEU A 712 -20.15 -10.38 42.55
C LEU A 712 -20.38 -9.62 43.86
N PHE A 713 -20.86 -8.38 43.78
CA PHE A 713 -21.13 -7.50 44.91
C PHE A 713 -22.52 -6.87 44.79
N PRO A 714 -23.60 -7.67 44.90
CA PRO A 714 -24.95 -7.13 44.95
C PRO A 714 -25.11 -6.24 46.19
N ASP A 715 -25.72 -5.06 46.02
CA ASP A 715 -25.94 -4.05 47.08
C ASP A 715 -26.60 -4.60 48.36
#